data_AF-A4BR00-F1
#
_entry.id   AF-A4BR00-F1
#
_cell.length_a   1.000
_cell.length_b   1.000
_cell.length_c   1.000
_cell.angle_alpha   90.00
_cell.angle_beta   90.00
_cell.angle_gamma   90.00
#
_symmetry.space_group_name_H-M   'P 1'
#
loop_
_entity.id
_entity.type
_entity.pdbx_description
1 polymer ?
#
loop_
_entity_poly.entity_id
_entity_poly.type
_entity_poly.pdbx_seq_one_letter_code
_entity_poly.pdbx_strand_id
1 'polypeptide(L)'
;MASQVPSTTNQAFVLIGGQSGFTVIPSPTALTRLNFFDGKFLRAADLQLEQSALRTLVALSNQAGGAGVVYGFDAELGGGDRLEVSAGLAIDPAGRVLYLPQATGVGLTELIERSQTTGRQSTRPAGFTAASFGECELRAAAEPGAVVQGIDLYLITVGHAEAYCGEEDVFGKLCEEACVTSTDRPYVIEGVVMRAVPLVLNTPLTTSEAVALTSTHLRSQVASAYFADEQARVARLISREGLGADAWCLGALAAGGNDVPIALVARSGATTRFLDPWIPRRERMEVPPRRYWAWRMAMRPWNVFLAQILQFQCQLHHCFQGLPRPGAEVDPCREARDVAAEASAALEKVTRYMGAVARRFTEAENLAAEPGFGGITALRDLHGRLAAVAKGGVAALGERVLIRCGIVELPSAGYLPVVPEANLSVNQQVRQFMGEGVELRFCVVRPDFVAHALEEAQHMERISLLRGLDDPAAKPAVDVLVPDGEIVTRTVQQPALAFRGTANLVIREEIGDRTISAFSQVRGAGRAETLPAGGGAFYFAGVGDLRVRTDEAGERLPPELGRMARRRSGIFAPRVEGFRAAAPVAPARLRVAVATPVPRFALACWISLRCEHDPFTMALGESTAVSLLVVIAATSRGSNVFREVRIQGSLDLESSLGGANEQVLTGRFPGVTRDRRRDSGQGVEQEVEGFEFHARLRLQLGTTSSRLKLELQDSAEEDTTPFHPVVSWSGEPMEARLQENTGEAFITAARLQEDAAVLAPEDSDHALALTALEAVGAALEDPRFVDHAARLLFPEQSAPVREVEVRATRDWVLFHRRRDKVCEIEEQRPAAVQARRYMVYHLPVDREQAETVVAALRANDAEALADLSFVQVNLVEYAAATPVLRSSPDAVRDDWQAVNPNDVIFYGAIASRGAALRDGEVLARGRLQRLREVLAEITPAEAAAEFEALLQVPERLAVAGTDGSIVLLTAAEIAVTCQSVFRVQATLLEKTKRVISGGGIADIFESDDPPVPKPTALGKVSFQEGTAQALPNSLDAVVTAWSEQGGGTPTAAAVVAFEGDDQAALYAKQARIVLEELGVSSGAEPITSPSALPPDCPSLLLIEAPQPAPEPAIRTGRVLVWMRRDGAGRRNVESRFRERALVMKFNPDGTLADGLPDEVSAALSEVGTLVALELAPAEGASESNAGKRLEAVFGALTEGGLLESSADQQVVGLRRGERRLLTADGLRVDDIIFLQRG
;
A
#
# COMPACT_ATOMS: atom_id res chain seq x y z
N MET A 1 15.44 63.00 59.84
CA MET A 1 15.32 62.93 61.31
C MET A 1 14.24 61.92 61.63
N ALA A 2 14.56 60.83 62.31
CA ALA A 2 13.58 59.81 62.68
C ALA A 2 13.03 60.13 64.07
N SER A 3 11.74 60.45 64.17
CA SER A 3 11.05 60.51 65.45
C SER A 3 10.47 59.13 65.75
N GLN A 4 10.64 58.65 66.98
CA GLN A 4 10.16 57.33 67.40
C GLN A 4 8.63 57.32 67.45
N VAL A 5 8.00 56.39 66.73
CA VAL A 5 6.58 56.07 66.89
C VAL A 5 6.47 54.96 67.96
N PRO A 6 5.57 55.07 68.96
CA PRO A 6 5.44 54.06 70.00
C PRO A 6 4.91 52.74 69.45
N SER A 7 5.42 51.62 69.97
CA SER A 7 4.81 50.30 69.78
C SER A 7 3.54 50.18 70.62
N THR A 8 2.37 50.24 69.98
CA THR A 8 1.07 50.06 70.64
C THR A 8 0.23 49.00 69.94
N THR A 9 -0.26 48.06 70.74
CA THR A 9 -1.64 47.51 70.79
C THR A 9 -2.42 47.30 69.48
N ASN A 10 -3.09 46.15 69.36
CA ASN A 10 -4.12 45.87 68.34
C ASN A 10 -5.10 47.05 68.16
N GLN A 11 -4.85 47.93 67.18
CA GLN A 11 -5.82 48.93 66.75
C GLN A 11 -6.84 48.23 65.84
N ALA A 12 -8.11 48.33 66.19
CA ALA A 12 -9.18 47.72 65.42
C ALA A 12 -9.38 48.46 64.09
N PHE A 13 -8.89 47.87 63.00
CA PHE A 13 -9.17 48.35 61.65
C PHE A 13 -10.66 48.23 61.34
N VAL A 14 -11.26 49.28 60.78
CA VAL A 14 -12.66 49.28 60.35
C VAL A 14 -12.70 49.29 58.81
N LEU A 15 -13.09 48.17 58.22
CA LEU A 15 -13.18 48.00 56.76
C LEU A 15 -14.20 48.98 56.14
N ILE A 16 -13.82 49.61 55.02
CA ILE A 16 -14.68 50.53 54.28
C ILE A 16 -15.45 49.76 53.21
N GLY A 17 -16.73 49.49 53.49
CA GLY A 17 -17.63 48.75 52.63
C GLY A 17 -17.61 47.24 52.87
N GLY A 18 -18.75 46.58 52.66
CA GLY A 18 -18.87 45.13 52.79
C GLY A 18 -18.27 44.40 51.59
N GLN A 19 -16.99 44.06 51.67
CA GLN A 19 -16.27 43.33 50.62
C GLN A 19 -16.31 41.81 50.88
N SER A 20 -16.65 41.01 49.87
CA SER A 20 -16.40 39.57 49.87
C SER A 20 -14.92 39.28 49.62
N GLY A 21 -14.42 38.18 50.19
CA GLY A 21 -13.04 37.70 50.05
C GLY A 21 -12.21 37.79 51.33
N PHE A 22 -10.92 37.50 51.19
CA PHE A 22 -9.93 37.62 52.26
C PHE A 22 -9.17 38.95 52.12
N THR A 23 -9.48 39.90 52.99
CA THR A 23 -8.90 41.25 52.95
C THR A 23 -7.60 41.32 53.74
N VAL A 24 -6.55 41.85 53.11
CA VAL A 24 -5.20 42.04 53.65
C VAL A 24 -4.86 43.52 53.59
N ILE A 25 -4.75 44.15 54.75
CA ILE A 25 -4.37 45.56 54.86
C ILE A 25 -3.03 45.63 55.62
N PRO A 26 -1.93 45.89 54.91
CA PRO A 26 -0.60 45.89 55.50
C PRO A 26 -0.41 47.15 56.37
N SER A 27 0.23 47.00 57.53
CA SER A 27 0.60 48.11 58.40
C SER A 27 2.08 48.00 58.79
N PRO A 28 2.93 48.98 58.45
CA PRO A 28 2.62 50.20 57.68
C PRO A 28 2.42 49.92 56.18
N THR A 29 1.56 50.71 55.53
CA THR A 29 1.41 50.77 54.06
C THR A 29 1.82 52.14 53.53
N ALA A 30 2.47 52.16 52.36
CA ALA A 30 2.78 53.41 51.65
C ALA A 30 1.50 54.10 51.13
N LEU A 31 0.40 53.36 50.99
CA LEU A 31 -0.91 53.86 50.59
C LEU A 31 -1.74 54.25 51.84
N THR A 32 -1.21 55.17 52.63
CA THR A 32 -1.89 55.78 53.79
C THR A 32 -2.29 57.22 53.44
N ARG A 33 -3.56 57.58 53.61
CA ARG A 33 -4.10 58.93 53.40
C ARG A 33 -4.79 59.45 54.66
N LEU A 34 -4.89 60.78 54.80
CA LEU A 34 -5.67 61.39 55.87
C LEU A 34 -7.17 61.12 55.67
N ASN A 35 -7.86 60.78 56.75
CA ASN A 35 -9.31 60.82 56.86
C ASN A 35 -9.70 62.16 57.49
N PHE A 36 -10.40 63.01 56.74
CA PHE A 36 -10.83 64.31 57.26
C PHE A 36 -12.15 64.20 58.02
N PHE A 37 -12.22 64.84 59.18
CA PHE A 37 -13.42 65.02 60.02
C PHE A 37 -13.65 66.53 60.32
N ASP A 38 -14.89 66.92 60.63
CA ASP A 38 -15.30 68.34 60.66
C ASP A 38 -14.78 69.11 61.90
N GLY A 39 -14.22 70.32 61.68
CA GLY A 39 -13.62 71.15 62.73
C GLY A 39 -13.89 72.67 62.64
N LYS A 40 -13.52 73.35 61.53
CA LYS A 40 -13.89 74.76 61.25
C LYS A 40 -13.44 75.27 59.87
N PHE A 41 -14.18 76.23 59.31
CA PHE A 41 -13.96 77.01 58.07
C PHE A 41 -13.81 76.23 56.74
N LEU A 42 -13.08 75.12 56.71
CA LEU A 42 -13.16 74.09 55.66
C LEU A 42 -13.87 72.87 56.27
N ARG A 43 -14.72 72.20 55.51
CA ARG A 43 -15.38 70.96 55.93
C ARG A 43 -14.56 69.75 55.51
N ALA A 44 -14.75 68.64 56.23
CA ALA A 44 -14.21 67.34 55.84
C ALA A 44 -14.59 66.97 54.40
N ALA A 45 -15.85 67.24 54.02
CA ALA A 45 -16.37 67.00 52.68
C ALA A 45 -15.59 67.75 51.58
N ASP A 46 -15.11 68.97 51.85
CA ASP A 46 -14.36 69.78 50.87
C ASP A 46 -12.99 69.15 50.58
N LEU A 47 -12.29 68.72 51.63
CA LEU A 47 -10.98 68.07 51.52
C LEU A 47 -11.07 66.62 51.00
N GLN A 48 -12.14 65.90 51.36
CA GLN A 48 -12.49 64.60 50.78
C GLN A 48 -12.80 64.72 49.27
N LEU A 49 -13.42 65.83 48.83
CA LEU A 49 -13.68 66.09 47.41
C LEU A 49 -12.37 66.30 46.62
N GLU A 50 -11.44 67.13 47.12
CA GLU A 50 -10.12 67.29 46.48
C GLU A 50 -9.32 65.97 46.44
N GLN A 51 -9.31 65.23 47.54
CA GLN A 51 -8.65 63.92 47.63
C GLN A 51 -9.27 62.90 46.64
N SER A 52 -10.59 62.93 46.47
CA SER A 52 -11.32 62.10 45.50
C SER A 52 -11.03 62.50 44.05
N ALA A 53 -10.90 63.81 43.78
CA ALA A 53 -10.54 64.32 42.46
C ALA A 53 -9.12 63.90 42.05
N LEU A 54 -8.14 64.01 42.96
CA LEU A 54 -6.77 63.50 42.74
C LEU A 54 -6.75 62.00 42.48
N ARG A 55 -7.51 61.20 43.25
CA ARG A 55 -7.62 59.75 43.04
C ARG A 55 -8.29 59.41 41.72
N THR A 56 -9.31 60.15 41.32
CA THR A 56 -9.94 60.00 39.99
C THR A 56 -8.94 60.29 38.86
N LEU A 57 -8.13 61.35 38.99
CA LEU A 57 -7.09 61.67 38.02
C LEU A 57 -6.03 60.57 37.90
N VAL A 58 -5.56 60.03 39.04
CA VAL A 58 -4.62 58.88 39.06
C VAL A 58 -5.26 57.64 38.44
N ALA A 59 -6.52 57.34 38.76
CA ALA A 59 -7.24 56.21 38.19
C ALA A 59 -7.38 56.32 36.66
N LEU A 60 -7.78 57.49 36.13
CA LEU A 60 -7.86 57.75 34.70
C LEU A 60 -6.49 57.64 34.01
N SER A 61 -5.43 58.14 34.64
CA SER A 61 -4.05 57.99 34.15
C SER A 61 -3.61 56.51 34.10
N ASN A 62 -3.94 55.73 35.13
CA ASN A 62 -3.65 54.30 35.19
C ASN A 62 -4.44 53.50 34.15
N GLN A 63 -5.73 53.80 33.97
CA GLN A 63 -6.59 53.21 32.93
C GLN A 63 -5.99 53.40 31.54
N ALA A 64 -5.47 54.59 31.21
CA ALA A 64 -4.81 54.85 29.94
C ALA A 64 -3.60 53.93 29.68
N GLY A 65 -2.86 53.57 30.73
CA GLY A 65 -1.74 52.62 30.69
C GLY A 65 -2.11 51.14 30.80
N GLY A 66 -3.39 50.80 30.95
CA GLY A 66 -3.89 49.43 31.04
C GLY A 66 -3.77 48.78 32.43
N ALA A 67 -4.45 47.64 32.57
CA ALA A 67 -4.54 46.84 33.79
C ALA A 67 -3.70 45.56 33.71
N GLY A 68 -3.38 44.99 34.87
CA GLY A 68 -2.59 43.77 35.00
C GLY A 68 -1.56 43.84 36.14
N VAL A 69 -0.81 42.76 36.30
CA VAL A 69 0.33 42.70 37.24
C VAL A 69 1.50 43.53 36.68
N VAL A 70 2.15 44.31 37.55
CA VAL A 70 3.37 45.07 37.23
C VAL A 70 4.61 44.27 37.68
N TYR A 71 4.57 43.70 38.89
CA TYR A 71 5.53 42.70 39.39
C TYR A 71 4.93 41.96 40.60
N GLY A 72 5.48 40.79 40.94
CA GLY A 72 5.07 40.01 42.10
C GLY A 72 3.67 39.42 41.94
N PHE A 73 2.93 39.27 43.05
CA PHE A 73 1.64 38.56 43.09
C PHE A 73 1.73 37.14 42.51
N ASP A 74 2.88 36.50 42.72
CA ASP A 74 3.15 35.12 42.35
C ASP A 74 2.46 34.24 43.38
N ALA A 75 1.63 33.31 42.91
CA ALA A 75 0.78 32.49 43.76
C ALA A 75 1.22 31.03 43.65
N GLU A 76 1.45 30.40 44.80
CA GLU A 76 1.88 29.00 44.90
C GLU A 76 1.09 28.29 45.98
N LEU A 77 0.90 26.97 45.84
CA LEU A 77 0.24 26.16 46.86
C LEU A 77 1.28 25.60 47.83
N GLY A 78 1.32 26.17 49.03
CA GLY A 78 2.12 25.68 50.14
C GLY A 78 1.51 24.45 50.81
N GLY A 79 2.16 23.97 51.87
CA GLY A 79 1.69 22.83 52.65
C GLY A 79 0.34 23.12 53.35
N GLY A 80 -0.61 22.18 53.25
CA GLY A 80 -1.85 22.19 54.03
C GLY A 80 -2.98 23.09 53.49
N ASP A 81 -3.32 22.98 52.20
CA ASP A 81 -4.39 23.77 51.53
C ASP A 81 -4.18 25.30 51.59
N ARG A 82 -2.94 25.75 51.72
CA ARG A 82 -2.59 27.17 51.90
C ARG A 82 -2.02 27.75 50.61
N LEU A 83 -2.70 28.74 50.06
CA LEU A 83 -2.21 29.54 48.93
C LEU A 83 -1.30 30.65 49.47
N GLU A 84 -0.02 30.63 49.12
CA GLU A 84 0.92 31.71 49.40
C GLU A 84 0.95 32.67 48.21
N VAL A 85 0.85 33.97 48.47
CA VAL A 85 0.90 35.04 47.45
C VAL A 85 2.05 35.99 47.75
N SER A 86 2.96 36.18 46.79
CA SER A 86 4.15 37.03 46.93
C SER A 86 3.80 38.53 47.01
N ALA A 87 4.69 39.32 47.60
CA ALA A 87 4.59 40.78 47.59
C ALA A 87 4.61 41.31 46.13
N GLY A 88 3.78 42.30 45.81
CA GLY A 88 3.59 42.73 44.43
C GLY A 88 2.85 44.05 44.25
N LEU A 89 2.82 44.50 42.99
CA LEU A 89 2.12 45.68 42.50
C LEU A 89 1.31 45.31 41.26
N ALA A 90 0.04 45.70 41.22
CA ALA A 90 -0.86 45.51 40.09
C ALA A 90 -1.80 46.73 39.94
N ILE A 91 -2.38 46.87 38.75
CA ILE A 91 -3.38 47.90 38.43
C ILE A 91 -4.66 47.19 37.99
N ASP A 92 -5.80 47.50 38.60
CA ASP A 92 -7.09 46.92 38.19
C ASP A 92 -7.70 47.63 36.97
N PRO A 93 -8.74 47.09 36.32
CA PRO A 93 -9.35 47.74 35.16
C PRO A 93 -10.02 49.10 35.46
N ALA A 94 -10.33 49.38 36.73
CA ALA A 94 -10.78 50.69 37.19
C ALA A 94 -9.63 51.70 37.41
N GLY A 95 -8.36 51.29 37.24
CA GLY A 95 -7.17 52.13 37.40
C GLY A 95 -6.68 52.28 38.85
N ARG A 96 -7.24 51.53 39.80
CA ARG A 96 -6.83 51.56 41.21
C ARG A 96 -5.52 50.78 41.39
N VAL A 97 -4.72 51.24 42.34
CA VAL A 97 -3.44 50.61 42.69
C VAL A 97 -3.69 49.46 43.66
N LEU A 98 -3.20 48.27 43.32
CA LEU A 98 -3.20 47.09 44.18
C LEU A 98 -1.77 46.86 44.65
N TYR A 99 -1.51 47.04 45.95
CA TYR A 99 -0.16 46.92 46.51
C TYR A 99 -0.14 46.01 47.73
N LEU A 100 0.75 45.02 47.69
CA LEU A 100 0.99 44.06 48.77
C LEU A 100 2.50 44.07 49.09
N PRO A 101 2.96 44.68 50.21
CA PRO A 101 4.38 44.85 50.51
C PRO A 101 5.04 43.62 51.13
N GLN A 102 4.28 42.61 51.56
CA GLN A 102 4.77 41.39 52.19
C GLN A 102 3.96 40.18 51.70
N ALA A 103 4.62 39.04 51.53
CA ALA A 103 3.94 37.81 51.13
C ALA A 103 2.87 37.41 52.15
N THR A 104 1.73 36.91 51.69
CA THR A 104 0.60 36.53 52.55
C THR A 104 0.04 35.18 52.14
N GLY A 105 -0.12 34.29 53.11
CA GLY A 105 -0.73 32.98 52.91
C GLY A 105 -2.16 32.90 53.45
N VAL A 106 -3.06 32.32 52.68
CA VAL A 106 -4.49 32.14 53.01
C VAL A 106 -4.91 30.69 52.76
N GLY A 107 -5.74 30.10 53.64
CA GLY A 107 -6.31 28.77 53.39
C GLY A 107 -7.31 28.82 52.23
N LEU A 108 -7.20 27.93 51.22
CA LEU A 108 -8.07 28.01 50.05
C LEU A 108 -9.54 27.72 50.41
N THR A 109 -9.78 26.79 51.32
CA THR A 109 -11.12 26.55 51.88
C THR A 109 -11.73 27.82 52.48
N GLU A 110 -10.98 28.52 53.34
CA GLU A 110 -11.39 29.81 53.92
C GLU A 110 -11.60 30.89 52.84
N LEU A 111 -10.74 30.94 51.82
CA LEU A 111 -10.84 31.90 50.72
C LEU A 111 -12.12 31.68 49.91
N ILE A 112 -12.48 30.43 49.60
CA ILE A 112 -13.71 30.08 48.88
C ILE A 112 -14.94 30.48 49.71
N GLU A 113 -14.99 30.10 50.99
CA GLU A 113 -16.10 30.45 51.89
C GLU A 113 -16.28 31.97 52.02
N ARG A 114 -15.21 32.72 52.31
CA ARG A 114 -15.23 34.19 52.42
C ARG A 114 -15.57 34.88 51.09
N SER A 115 -15.32 34.25 49.95
CA SER A 115 -15.71 34.79 48.63
C SER A 115 -17.21 34.66 48.38
N GLN A 116 -17.87 33.67 48.98
CA GLN A 116 -19.31 33.40 48.81
C GLN A 116 -20.21 34.22 49.75
N THR A 117 -19.75 34.56 50.97
CA THR A 117 -20.61 35.07 52.05
C THR A 117 -21.31 36.40 51.79
N THR A 118 -20.82 37.27 50.89
CA THR A 118 -21.47 38.57 50.58
C THR A 118 -22.36 38.53 49.32
N GLY A 119 -22.33 37.43 48.54
CA GLY A 119 -23.13 37.30 47.30
C GLY A 119 -24.65 37.34 47.51
N ARG A 120 -25.12 37.23 48.76
CA ARG A 120 -26.54 37.30 49.15
C ARG A 120 -27.07 38.71 49.47
N GLN A 121 -26.26 39.78 49.44
CA GLN A 121 -26.67 41.10 49.93
C GLN A 121 -26.52 42.31 48.97
N SER A 122 -26.13 42.11 47.70
CA SER A 122 -25.97 43.24 46.75
C SER A 122 -26.70 43.03 45.41
N THR A 123 -28.03 43.13 45.42
CA THR A 123 -28.85 43.34 44.22
C THR A 123 -29.49 44.72 44.26
N ARG A 124 -28.72 45.76 43.89
CA ARG A 124 -29.28 47.07 43.55
C ARG A 124 -28.52 47.67 42.36
N PRO A 125 -29.08 47.67 41.15
CA PRO A 125 -28.41 48.25 39.99
C PRO A 125 -28.43 49.77 40.07
N ALA A 126 -27.25 50.40 39.96
CA ALA A 126 -27.15 51.83 39.67
C ALA A 126 -27.46 52.04 38.19
N GLY A 127 -28.51 52.81 37.88
CA GLY A 127 -29.00 52.98 36.51
C GLY A 127 -28.16 53.95 35.68
N PHE A 128 -27.91 53.58 34.43
CA PHE A 128 -27.67 54.51 33.33
C PHE A 128 -28.71 54.27 32.23
N THR A 129 -29.45 55.31 31.89
CA THR A 129 -30.31 55.43 30.70
C THR A 129 -29.44 55.96 29.54
N ALA A 130 -29.65 55.69 28.24
CA ALA A 130 -30.57 54.84 27.46
C ALA A 130 -29.77 54.41 26.17
N ALA A 131 -30.24 53.64 25.19
CA ALA A 131 -31.61 53.33 24.80
C ALA A 131 -31.71 52.04 23.96
N SER A 132 -32.53 51.08 24.43
CA SER A 132 -33.37 50.19 23.62
C SER A 132 -34.17 49.30 24.57
N PHE A 133 -35.46 49.55 24.73
CA PHE A 133 -36.31 48.74 25.62
C PHE A 133 -36.72 47.44 24.94
N GLY A 134 -36.05 46.34 25.27
CA GLY A 134 -36.61 44.99 25.19
C GLY A 134 -36.97 44.51 26.60
N GLU A 135 -37.86 43.52 26.71
CA GLU A 135 -38.09 42.86 28.00
C GLU A 135 -36.79 42.19 28.47
N CYS A 136 -36.51 42.29 29.78
CA CYS A 136 -35.36 41.64 30.37
C CYS A 136 -35.69 40.15 30.58
N GLU A 137 -35.69 39.38 29.48
CA GLU A 137 -35.65 37.93 29.57
C GLU A 137 -34.38 37.55 30.35
N LEU A 138 -34.58 37.08 31.57
CA LEU A 138 -33.59 36.26 32.25
C LEU A 138 -33.34 35.06 31.35
N ARG A 139 -32.27 35.11 30.54
CA ARG A 139 -31.80 33.96 29.79
C ARG A 139 -31.73 32.80 30.76
N ALA A 140 -32.61 31.82 30.57
CA ALA A 140 -32.58 30.60 31.36
C ALA A 140 -31.15 30.06 31.34
N ALA A 141 -30.69 29.54 32.48
CA ALA A 141 -29.37 28.95 32.56
C ALA A 141 -29.21 27.98 31.39
N ALA A 142 -28.21 28.22 30.54
CA ALA A 142 -27.94 27.34 29.42
C ALA A 142 -27.80 25.91 29.98
N GLU A 143 -28.45 24.94 29.32
CA GLU A 143 -28.41 23.57 29.80
C GLU A 143 -26.95 23.13 30.01
N PRO A 144 -26.67 22.34 31.07
CA PRO A 144 -25.31 22.07 31.49
C PRO A 144 -24.53 21.29 30.42
N GLY A 145 -23.82 22.03 29.57
CA GLY A 145 -22.82 21.48 28.67
C GLY A 145 -21.82 20.66 29.47
N ALA A 146 -21.66 19.40 29.05
CA ALA A 146 -20.91 18.31 29.70
C ALA A 146 -20.06 18.73 30.92
N VAL A 147 -20.65 18.62 32.11
CA VAL A 147 -19.92 18.77 33.38
C VAL A 147 -18.81 17.73 33.42
N VAL A 148 -17.55 18.20 33.46
CA VAL A 148 -16.39 17.36 33.78
C VAL A 148 -16.63 16.77 35.17
N GLN A 149 -16.80 15.46 35.25
CA GLN A 149 -17.28 14.82 36.47
C GLN A 149 -16.32 15.06 37.66
N GLY A 150 -16.76 15.86 38.64
CA GLY A 150 -16.20 15.91 39.99
C GLY A 150 -15.10 16.95 40.28
N ILE A 151 -14.80 17.91 39.40
CA ILE A 151 -13.75 18.93 39.67
C ILE A 151 -14.27 20.35 39.44
N ASP A 152 -14.27 21.16 40.50
CA ASP A 152 -14.56 22.60 40.45
C ASP A 152 -13.30 23.40 40.08
N LEU A 153 -13.44 24.42 39.23
CA LEU A 153 -12.35 25.35 38.90
C LEU A 153 -12.59 26.71 39.57
N TYR A 154 -11.53 27.29 40.14
CA TYR A 154 -11.56 28.62 40.76
C TYR A 154 -10.44 29.50 40.21
N LEU A 155 -10.83 30.71 39.82
CA LEU A 155 -9.95 31.81 39.45
C LEU A 155 -9.59 32.59 40.73
N ILE A 156 -8.30 32.68 41.04
CA ILE A 156 -7.82 33.54 42.13
C ILE A 156 -7.62 34.94 41.59
N THR A 157 -8.29 35.92 42.22
CA THR A 157 -8.25 37.33 41.84
C THR A 157 -7.86 38.21 43.03
N VAL A 158 -7.26 39.37 42.73
CA VAL A 158 -6.90 40.41 43.70
C VAL A 158 -7.63 41.70 43.33
N GLY A 159 -8.39 42.25 44.27
CA GLY A 159 -9.09 43.53 44.17
C GLY A 159 -8.62 44.55 45.20
N HIS A 160 -9.15 45.76 45.11
CA HIS A 160 -8.81 46.90 45.98
C HIS A 160 -9.63 46.90 47.28
N ALA A 161 -8.98 47.19 48.42
CA ALA A 161 -9.60 47.27 49.74
C ALA A 161 -9.14 48.50 50.53
N GLU A 162 -9.97 48.98 51.46
CA GLU A 162 -9.63 50.09 52.37
C GLU A 162 -10.13 49.84 53.80
N ALA A 163 -9.45 50.43 54.78
CA ALA A 163 -9.91 50.54 56.17
C ALA A 163 -9.52 51.86 56.81
N TYR A 164 -10.21 52.21 57.89
CA TYR A 164 -9.81 53.29 58.80
C TYR A 164 -8.84 52.79 59.89
N CYS A 165 -7.88 53.62 60.30
CA CYS A 165 -6.95 53.34 61.41
C CYS A 165 -6.51 54.59 62.20
N GLY A 166 -5.76 54.39 63.30
CA GLY A 166 -5.44 55.43 64.30
C GLY A 166 -6.61 55.75 65.24
N GLU A 167 -6.42 56.62 66.22
CA GLU A 167 -7.49 57.27 67.02
C GLU A 167 -7.05 58.72 67.29
N GLU A 168 -7.95 59.69 67.07
CA GLU A 168 -7.71 61.12 67.32
C GLU A 168 -8.96 61.78 67.91
N ASP A 169 -8.78 62.76 68.80
CA ASP A 169 -9.87 63.50 69.45
C ASP A 169 -10.53 64.50 68.48
N VAL A 170 -11.86 64.50 68.40
CA VAL A 170 -12.64 65.42 67.57
C VAL A 170 -12.99 66.68 68.39
N PHE A 171 -12.34 67.80 68.08
CA PHE A 171 -12.61 69.08 68.74
C PHE A 171 -13.66 69.92 68.00
N GLY A 172 -14.68 70.39 68.72
CA GLY A 172 -15.55 71.47 68.24
C GLY A 172 -16.94 71.10 67.73
N LYS A 173 -17.43 69.88 68.00
CA LYS A 173 -18.83 69.53 67.72
C LYS A 173 -19.80 70.42 68.48
N LEU A 174 -20.67 71.13 67.74
CA LEU A 174 -21.78 71.86 68.34
C LEU A 174 -22.78 70.87 68.96
N CYS A 175 -23.13 71.10 70.22
CA CYS A 175 -24.08 70.34 71.05
C CYS A 175 -23.59 69.07 71.78
N GLU A 176 -22.30 68.75 71.82
CA GLU A 176 -21.75 67.81 72.82
C GLU A 176 -21.39 68.57 74.13
N GLU A 177 -21.67 67.97 75.30
CA GLU A 177 -21.29 68.55 76.60
C GLU A 177 -19.76 68.59 76.76
N ALA A 178 -19.24 69.64 77.40
CA ALA A 178 -17.81 70.00 77.42
C ALA A 178 -16.83 69.00 78.11
N CYS A 179 -17.30 67.80 78.45
CA CYS A 179 -16.54 66.73 79.10
C CYS A 179 -16.56 65.39 78.33
N VAL A 180 -17.15 65.33 77.13
CA VAL A 180 -17.13 64.13 76.27
C VAL A 180 -16.23 64.42 75.07
N THR A 181 -15.02 63.87 75.04
CA THR A 181 -14.23 63.80 73.81
C THR A 181 -14.72 62.62 72.99
N SER A 182 -15.32 62.91 71.83
CA SER A 182 -15.58 61.90 70.83
C SER A 182 -14.34 61.71 69.97
N THR A 183 -13.95 60.45 69.73
CA THR A 183 -12.78 60.11 68.91
C THR A 183 -13.21 59.64 67.52
N ASP A 184 -12.35 59.87 66.52
CA ASP A 184 -12.49 59.34 65.16
C ASP A 184 -11.16 58.73 64.69
N ARG A 185 -11.16 58.12 63.50
CA ARG A 185 -10.01 57.46 62.88
C ARG A 185 -9.32 58.43 61.91
N PRO A 186 -8.12 58.96 62.20
CA PRO A 186 -7.48 60.02 61.39
C PRO A 186 -6.88 59.56 60.06
N TYR A 187 -6.81 58.26 59.80
CA TYR A 187 -6.21 57.72 58.58
C TYR A 187 -7.14 56.74 57.85
N VAL A 188 -7.09 56.76 56.52
CA VAL A 188 -7.53 55.65 55.66
C VAL A 188 -6.28 54.96 55.11
N ILE A 189 -6.26 53.65 55.20
CA ILE A 189 -5.19 52.79 54.68
C ILE A 189 -5.75 51.89 53.59
N GLU A 190 -5.00 51.75 52.49
CA GLU A 190 -5.36 50.91 51.36
C GLU A 190 -4.58 49.58 51.39
N GLY A 191 -5.25 48.53 50.92
CA GLY A 191 -4.72 47.17 50.83
C GLY A 191 -5.40 46.40 49.71
N VAL A 192 -5.36 45.07 49.81
CA VAL A 192 -5.89 44.17 48.78
C VAL A 192 -6.90 43.19 49.35
N VAL A 193 -7.79 42.69 48.50
CA VAL A 193 -8.74 41.63 48.83
C VAL A 193 -8.59 40.50 47.83
N MET A 194 -8.28 39.31 48.33
CA MET A 194 -8.18 38.09 47.53
C MET A 194 -9.55 37.42 47.42
N ARG A 195 -9.88 36.87 46.26
CA ARG A 195 -11.12 36.10 46.03
C ARG A 195 -10.84 34.83 45.24
N ALA A 196 -11.60 33.78 45.52
CA ALA A 196 -11.71 32.59 44.69
C ALA A 196 -13.06 32.63 43.96
N VAL A 197 -13.02 33.01 42.68
CA VAL A 197 -14.20 33.17 41.82
C VAL A 197 -14.41 31.86 41.03
N PRO A 198 -15.59 31.21 41.08
CA PRO A 198 -15.85 30.02 40.27
C PRO A 198 -15.64 30.30 38.77
N LEU A 199 -14.91 29.40 38.09
CA LEU A 199 -14.65 29.47 36.66
C LEU A 199 -15.51 28.41 35.95
N VAL A 200 -16.35 28.87 35.03
CA VAL A 200 -17.01 28.02 34.04
C VAL A 200 -16.29 28.19 32.70
N LEU A 201 -15.96 27.09 32.04
CA LEU A 201 -15.41 27.05 30.69
C LEU A 201 -16.55 26.75 29.70
N ASN A 202 -16.65 27.53 28.62
CA ASN A 202 -17.61 27.30 27.54
C ASN A 202 -17.00 26.38 26.47
N THR A 203 -15.70 26.50 26.22
CA THR A 203 -14.95 25.57 25.38
C THR A 203 -14.76 24.24 26.11
N PRO A 204 -15.16 23.09 25.52
CA PRO A 204 -14.99 21.79 26.15
C PRO A 204 -13.49 21.45 26.31
N LEU A 205 -13.17 20.63 27.32
CA LEU A 205 -11.81 20.12 27.48
C LEU A 205 -11.46 19.13 26.37
N THR A 206 -10.26 19.26 25.80
CA THR A 206 -9.77 18.37 24.74
C THR A 206 -9.77 16.90 25.17
N THR A 207 -10.31 16.04 24.31
CA THR A 207 -10.26 14.57 24.39
C THR A 207 -9.43 14.00 23.24
N SER A 208 -9.05 12.73 23.32
CA SER A 208 -8.37 11.98 22.25
C SER A 208 -8.82 10.53 22.31
N GLU A 209 -8.89 9.87 21.15
CA GLU A 209 -9.13 8.44 21.01
C GLU A 209 -7.80 7.67 21.03
N ALA A 210 -6.74 8.26 20.47
CA ALA A 210 -5.40 7.69 20.42
C ALA A 210 -4.61 7.76 21.75
N VAL A 211 -5.00 8.63 22.70
CA VAL A 211 -4.29 8.84 23.97
C VAL A 211 -5.24 8.93 25.17
N ALA A 212 -5.06 8.03 26.14
CA ALA A 212 -5.79 8.04 27.41
C ALA A 212 -5.41 9.24 28.30
N LEU A 213 -6.24 10.29 28.30
CA LEU A 213 -5.98 11.51 29.07
C LEU A 213 -6.34 11.33 30.56
N THR A 214 -5.30 11.25 31.39
CA THR A 214 -5.40 11.24 32.86
C THR A 214 -5.36 12.65 33.45
N SER A 215 -5.56 12.77 34.77
CA SER A 215 -5.49 14.04 35.51
C SER A 215 -4.17 14.81 35.31
N THR A 216 -3.05 14.17 34.92
CA THR A 216 -1.79 14.84 34.58
C THR A 216 -1.99 15.92 33.50
N HIS A 217 -2.86 15.66 32.52
CA HIS A 217 -3.10 16.53 31.36
C HIS A 217 -4.03 17.72 31.65
N LEU A 218 -4.72 17.72 32.80
CA LEU A 218 -5.74 18.72 33.16
C LEU A 218 -5.25 20.17 33.05
N ARG A 219 -3.99 20.44 33.40
CA ARG A 219 -3.36 21.77 33.27
C ARG A 219 -3.36 22.26 31.83
N SER A 220 -2.98 21.40 30.87
CA SER A 220 -2.92 21.74 29.44
C SER A 220 -4.31 21.78 28.80
N GLN A 221 -5.23 20.90 29.20
CA GLN A 221 -6.62 20.93 28.72
C GLN A 221 -7.32 22.24 29.14
N VAL A 222 -7.21 22.61 30.41
CA VAL A 222 -7.82 23.84 30.96
C VAL A 222 -7.12 25.09 30.41
N ALA A 223 -5.81 25.07 30.17
CA ALA A 223 -5.11 26.16 29.48
C ALA A 223 -5.71 26.39 28.08
N SER A 224 -5.85 25.33 27.29
CA SER A 224 -6.41 25.42 25.93
C SER A 224 -7.82 26.03 25.93
N ALA A 225 -8.72 25.45 26.74
CA ALA A 225 -10.10 25.93 26.87
C ALA A 225 -10.19 27.39 27.39
N TYR A 226 -9.37 27.77 28.37
CA TYR A 226 -9.37 29.14 28.90
C TYR A 226 -8.91 30.18 27.87
N PHE A 227 -7.87 29.88 27.09
CA PHE A 227 -7.39 30.80 26.04
C PHE A 227 -8.39 30.92 24.87
N ALA A 228 -9.07 29.82 24.50
CA ALA A 228 -10.16 29.84 23.53
C ALA A 228 -11.34 30.69 24.02
N ASP A 229 -11.73 30.52 25.29
CA ASP A 229 -12.77 31.34 25.93
C ASP A 229 -12.37 32.82 26.03
N GLU A 230 -11.12 33.16 26.35
CA GLU A 230 -10.65 34.55 26.38
C GLU A 230 -10.76 35.23 25.01
N GLN A 231 -10.43 34.50 23.93
CA GLN A 231 -10.59 34.94 22.54
C GLN A 231 -12.08 35.11 22.18
N ALA A 232 -12.94 34.17 22.60
CA ALA A 232 -14.37 34.22 22.30
C ALA A 232 -15.13 35.37 23.01
N ARG A 233 -14.64 35.86 24.16
CA ARG A 233 -15.25 36.97 24.92
C ARG A 233 -15.28 38.30 24.17
N VAL A 234 -14.41 38.51 23.17
CA VAL A 234 -14.38 39.74 22.37
C VAL A 234 -14.65 39.39 20.91
N ALA A 235 -15.90 39.57 20.48
CA ALA A 235 -16.33 39.22 19.13
C ALA A 235 -15.46 39.88 18.04
N ARG A 236 -14.79 39.06 17.23
CA ARG A 236 -14.01 39.50 16.07
C ARG A 236 -14.89 40.24 15.06
N LEU A 237 -14.38 41.32 14.48
CA LEU A 237 -15.05 42.08 13.41
C LEU A 237 -14.64 41.60 12.01
N ILE A 238 -13.71 40.65 11.91
CA ILE A 238 -13.30 40.02 10.64
C ILE A 238 -14.37 38.99 10.22
N SER A 239 -15.53 39.51 9.85
CA SER A 239 -16.68 38.83 9.25
C SER A 239 -17.48 39.84 8.44
N ARG A 240 -18.34 39.41 7.51
CA ARG A 240 -19.16 40.33 6.70
C ARG A 240 -19.99 41.29 7.56
N GLU A 241 -20.59 40.78 8.63
CA GLU A 241 -21.38 41.55 9.60
C GLU A 241 -20.49 42.47 10.44
N GLY A 242 -19.37 41.95 10.95
CA GLY A 242 -18.42 42.71 11.76
C GLY A 242 -17.77 43.88 11.03
N LEU A 243 -17.50 43.74 9.73
CA LEU A 243 -17.00 44.81 8.87
C LEU A 243 -18.04 45.92 8.62
N GLY A 244 -19.33 45.64 8.81
CA GLY A 244 -20.43 46.61 8.74
C GLY A 244 -20.82 47.24 10.06
N ALA A 245 -20.17 46.89 11.18
CA ALA A 245 -20.56 47.34 12.52
C ALA A 245 -20.03 48.75 12.87
N ASP A 246 -20.83 49.54 13.59
CA ASP A 246 -20.47 50.91 14.02
C ASP A 246 -19.20 51.00 14.89
N ALA A 247 -18.70 49.88 15.40
CA ALA A 247 -17.45 49.81 16.16
C ALA A 247 -16.24 50.43 15.43
N TRP A 248 -16.19 50.35 14.09
CA TRP A 248 -15.16 51.02 13.28
C TRP A 248 -15.21 52.55 13.34
N CYS A 249 -16.41 53.11 13.55
CA CYS A 249 -16.65 54.55 13.69
C CYS A 249 -16.54 55.04 15.14
N LEU A 250 -16.86 54.18 16.13
CA LEU A 250 -16.93 54.53 17.55
C LEU A 250 -15.60 54.35 18.31
N GLY A 251 -14.66 53.55 17.80
CA GLY A 251 -13.36 53.36 18.44
C GLY A 251 -13.32 52.23 19.46
N ALA A 252 -12.31 52.27 20.35
CA ALA A 252 -12.12 51.26 21.38
C ALA A 252 -12.98 51.54 22.63
N LEU A 253 -13.63 50.50 23.16
CA LEU A 253 -14.36 50.58 24.42
C LEU A 253 -13.39 50.54 25.61
N ALA A 254 -13.78 51.17 26.72
CA ALA A 254 -13.06 51.10 27.98
C ALA A 254 -13.03 49.65 28.52
N ALA A 255 -11.94 49.29 29.21
CA ALA A 255 -11.82 48.00 29.86
C ALA A 255 -12.72 47.95 31.11
N GLY A 256 -13.52 46.88 31.25
CA GLY A 256 -14.35 46.65 32.44
C GLY A 256 -13.71 45.67 33.43
N GLY A 257 -14.17 45.72 34.68
CA GLY A 257 -13.74 44.85 35.77
C GLY A 257 -13.13 45.61 36.96
N ASN A 258 -12.98 44.94 38.09
CA ASN A 258 -12.52 45.53 39.36
C ASN A 258 -11.37 44.79 40.03
N ASP A 259 -10.99 43.61 39.51
CA ASP A 259 -9.99 42.72 40.10
C ASP A 259 -8.99 42.25 39.01
N VAL A 260 -7.78 41.89 39.43
CA VAL A 260 -6.72 41.30 38.59
C VAL A 260 -6.61 39.80 38.86
N PRO A 261 -6.79 38.92 37.87
CA PRO A 261 -6.53 37.49 38.02
C PRO A 261 -5.03 37.18 38.16
N ILE A 262 -4.69 36.29 39.10
CA ILE A 262 -3.29 35.93 39.41
C ILE A 262 -2.99 34.44 39.32
N ALA A 263 -4.00 33.55 39.51
CA ALA A 263 -3.81 32.11 39.41
C ALA A 263 -5.10 31.32 39.18
N LEU A 264 -4.93 30.05 38.81
CA LEU A 264 -6.00 29.08 38.64
C LEU A 264 -5.77 27.83 39.51
N VAL A 265 -6.81 27.42 40.22
CA VAL A 265 -6.82 26.20 41.05
C VAL A 265 -8.00 25.31 40.71
N ALA A 266 -7.80 24.00 40.80
CA ALA A 266 -8.83 22.97 40.71
C ALA A 266 -9.10 22.39 42.10
N ARG A 267 -10.35 22.07 42.41
CA ARG A 267 -10.76 21.48 43.68
C ARG A 267 -11.67 20.28 43.46
N SER A 268 -11.37 19.17 44.14
CA SER A 268 -12.17 17.95 44.16
C SER A 268 -12.42 17.57 45.63
N GLY A 269 -13.58 17.97 46.14
CA GLY A 269 -13.93 17.85 47.56
C GLY A 269 -12.99 18.65 48.46
N ALA A 270 -12.20 17.95 49.29
CA ALA A 270 -11.17 18.53 50.16
C ALA A 270 -9.77 18.57 49.51
N THR A 271 -9.60 18.03 48.30
CA THR A 271 -8.31 18.06 47.60
C THR A 271 -8.20 19.28 46.70
N THR A 272 -7.15 20.07 46.92
CA THR A 272 -6.82 21.25 46.12
C THR A 272 -5.62 20.93 45.24
N ARG A 273 -5.71 21.31 43.96
CA ARG A 273 -4.61 21.25 43.02
C ARG A 273 -4.41 22.62 42.39
N PHE A 274 -3.23 23.17 42.60
CA PHE A 274 -2.77 24.32 41.82
C PHE A 274 -2.59 23.90 40.36
N LEU A 275 -3.18 24.65 39.43
CA LEU A 275 -3.04 24.37 37.99
C LEU A 275 -1.92 25.23 37.40
N ASP A 276 -2.08 26.56 37.42
CA ASP A 276 -1.18 27.47 36.70
C ASP A 276 -1.39 28.94 37.11
N PRO A 277 -0.33 29.77 37.20
CA PRO A 277 -0.47 31.22 37.37
C PRO A 277 -0.72 31.95 36.04
N TRP A 278 -0.06 31.53 34.95
CA TRP A 278 -0.02 32.20 33.65
C TRP A 278 -1.29 32.02 32.81
N ILE A 279 -2.06 30.94 33.00
CA ILE A 279 -3.35 30.75 32.31
C ILE A 279 -4.21 32.03 32.42
N PRO A 280 -4.51 32.57 33.63
CA PRO A 280 -5.26 33.82 33.76
C PRO A 280 -4.42 35.10 33.93
N ARG A 281 -3.18 35.03 34.44
CA ARG A 281 -2.37 36.22 34.75
C ARG A 281 -2.01 36.99 33.49
N ARG A 282 -2.23 38.30 33.50
CA ARG A 282 -1.82 39.22 32.43
C ARG A 282 -0.92 40.30 33.01
N GLU A 283 0.25 40.47 32.41
CA GLU A 283 1.16 41.57 32.75
C GLU A 283 0.72 42.86 32.07
N ARG A 284 1.01 43.99 32.74
CA ARG A 284 0.67 45.34 32.30
C ARG A 284 1.65 45.82 31.22
N MET A 285 1.46 45.32 29.99
CA MET A 285 2.34 45.59 28.84
C MET A 285 1.68 46.36 27.69
N GLU A 286 0.35 46.40 27.59
CA GLU A 286 -0.36 47.01 26.45
C GLU A 286 -1.48 47.95 26.92
N VAL A 287 -1.61 49.09 26.22
CA VAL A 287 -2.72 50.04 26.44
C VAL A 287 -4.06 49.44 26.01
N PRO A 288 -5.20 49.79 26.66
CA PRO A 288 -6.49 49.17 26.37
C PRO A 288 -6.93 49.24 24.90
N PRO A 289 -6.76 50.36 24.16
CA PRO A 289 -7.14 50.42 22.75
C PRO A 289 -6.39 49.43 21.86
N ARG A 290 -5.10 49.19 22.13
CA ARG A 290 -4.28 48.22 21.39
C ARG A 290 -4.79 46.78 21.62
N ARG A 291 -5.03 46.41 22.88
CA ARG A 291 -5.60 45.10 23.25
C ARG A 291 -7.02 44.90 22.71
N TYR A 292 -7.85 45.94 22.72
CA TYR A 292 -9.20 45.92 22.14
C TYR A 292 -9.14 45.64 20.63
N TRP A 293 -8.40 46.46 19.90
CA TRP A 293 -8.33 46.37 18.44
C TRP A 293 -7.64 45.10 17.95
N ALA A 294 -6.65 44.58 18.67
CA ALA A 294 -6.03 43.29 18.37
C ALA A 294 -7.09 42.19 18.27
N TRP A 295 -7.86 41.95 19.35
CA TRP A 295 -8.92 40.93 19.35
C TRP A 295 -9.97 41.16 18.26
N ARG A 296 -10.42 42.42 18.06
CA ARG A 296 -11.40 42.76 17.02
C ARG A 296 -10.88 42.45 15.61
N MET A 297 -9.59 42.59 15.34
CA MET A 297 -8.96 42.37 14.04
C MET A 297 -8.35 40.97 13.86
N ALA A 298 -8.76 39.99 14.66
CA ALA A 298 -8.23 38.61 14.66
C ALA A 298 -6.71 38.52 14.93
N MET A 299 -6.15 39.49 15.67
CA MET A 299 -4.79 39.48 16.20
C MET A 299 -4.82 39.09 17.68
N ARG A 300 -3.90 38.24 18.13
CA ARG A 300 -3.72 37.96 19.57
C ARG A 300 -2.98 39.12 20.25
N PRO A 301 -3.47 39.70 21.38
CA PRO A 301 -2.73 40.70 22.15
C PRO A 301 -1.40 40.15 22.69
N TRP A 302 -0.37 41.00 22.79
CA TRP A 302 0.97 40.56 23.19
C TRP A 302 0.97 39.92 24.59
N ASN A 303 0.21 40.50 25.53
CA ASN A 303 0.14 39.97 26.90
C ASN A 303 -0.66 38.67 27.04
N VAL A 304 -1.39 38.24 26.02
CA VAL A 304 -1.99 36.90 25.93
C VAL A 304 -1.01 35.92 25.32
N PHE A 305 -0.32 36.32 24.24
CA PHE A 305 0.69 35.48 23.59
C PHE A 305 1.85 35.14 24.53
N LEU A 306 2.42 36.14 25.22
CA LEU A 306 3.48 35.90 26.20
C LEU A 306 3.01 35.01 27.35
N ALA A 307 1.77 35.18 27.84
CA ALA A 307 1.19 34.31 28.85
C ALA A 307 1.06 32.85 28.37
N GLN A 308 0.74 32.60 27.09
CA GLN A 308 0.74 31.25 26.52
C GLN A 308 2.16 30.63 26.46
N ILE A 309 3.18 31.42 26.13
CA ILE A 309 4.58 30.97 26.15
C ILE A 309 5.03 30.65 27.58
N LEU A 310 4.77 31.55 28.54
CA LEU A 310 5.20 31.39 29.94
C LEU A 310 4.45 30.25 30.64
N GLN A 311 3.16 30.04 30.34
CA GLN A 311 2.37 28.88 30.74
C GLN A 311 3.07 27.58 30.29
N PHE A 312 3.42 27.49 29.01
CA PHE A 312 4.13 26.35 28.45
C PHE A 312 5.52 26.16 29.04
N GLN A 313 6.36 27.20 29.11
CA GLN A 313 7.71 27.11 29.67
C GLN A 313 7.71 26.71 31.15
N CYS A 314 6.74 27.19 31.93
CA CYS A 314 6.55 26.77 33.32
C CYS A 314 6.13 25.29 33.43
N GLN A 315 5.22 24.82 32.56
CA GLN A 315 4.84 23.39 32.53
C GLN A 315 5.99 22.50 32.03
N LEU A 316 6.74 22.96 31.04
CA LEU A 316 7.93 22.29 30.50
C LEU A 316 9.04 22.20 31.56
N HIS A 317 9.25 23.26 32.35
CA HIS A 317 10.17 23.23 33.49
C HIS A 317 9.80 22.12 34.49
N HIS A 318 8.50 21.95 34.81
CA HIS A 318 8.05 20.88 35.71
C HIS A 318 8.24 19.48 35.11
N CYS A 319 8.12 19.32 33.78
CA CYS A 319 8.45 18.07 33.07
C CYS A 319 9.94 17.70 33.23
N PHE A 320 10.84 18.69 33.19
CA PHE A 320 12.30 18.48 33.30
C PHE A 320 12.87 18.49 34.73
N GLN A 321 12.09 18.79 35.77
CA GLN A 321 12.60 18.84 37.16
C GLN A 321 13.14 17.50 37.69
N GLY A 322 12.81 16.37 37.05
CA GLY A 322 13.35 15.04 37.35
C GLY A 322 14.48 14.56 36.42
N LEU A 323 14.97 15.40 35.51
CA LEU A 323 16.00 15.04 34.51
C LEU A 323 17.31 15.81 34.77
N PRO A 324 18.49 15.26 34.37
CA PRO A 324 19.76 15.95 34.52
C PRO A 324 19.76 17.30 33.80
N ARG A 325 20.30 18.34 34.45
CA ARG A 325 20.47 19.66 33.81
C ARG A 325 21.49 19.57 32.67
N PRO A 326 21.21 20.12 31.47
CA PRO A 326 22.22 20.29 30.44
C PRO A 326 23.45 21.02 31.01
N GLY A 327 24.64 20.44 30.82
CA GLY A 327 25.91 21.07 31.20
C GLY A 327 26.38 20.90 32.66
N ALA A 328 25.75 20.05 33.49
CA ALA A 328 26.30 19.72 34.82
C ALA A 328 27.46 18.70 34.71
N GLU A 329 28.54 18.88 35.50
CA GLU A 329 29.60 17.87 35.65
C GLU A 329 29.00 16.55 36.13
N VAL A 330 29.22 15.48 35.36
CA VAL A 330 28.66 14.16 35.62
C VAL A 330 29.51 13.45 36.68
N ASP A 331 28.99 13.29 37.91
CA ASP A 331 29.43 12.22 38.82
C ASP A 331 28.74 10.92 38.35
N PRO A 332 29.47 9.99 37.67
CA PRO A 332 28.89 8.79 37.07
C PRO A 332 28.39 7.78 38.13
N CYS A 333 28.61 8.02 39.42
CA CYS A 333 28.16 7.17 40.50
C CYS A 333 27.03 7.79 41.34
N ARG A 334 26.60 9.03 41.05
CA ARG A 334 25.59 9.72 41.87
C ARG A 334 24.22 9.07 41.79
N GLU A 335 23.66 8.89 40.59
CA GLU A 335 22.35 8.25 40.41
C GLU A 335 22.31 6.84 41.02
N ALA A 336 23.38 6.05 40.86
CA ALA A 336 23.48 4.72 41.46
C ALA A 336 23.46 4.75 43.00
N ARG A 337 24.07 5.77 43.64
CA ARG A 337 24.02 5.96 45.11
C ARG A 337 22.64 6.43 45.56
N ASP A 338 22.05 7.41 44.87
CA ASP A 338 20.75 7.98 45.22
C ASP A 338 19.65 6.92 45.08
N VAL A 339 19.67 6.10 44.01
CA VAL A 339 18.76 4.96 43.81
C VAL A 339 19.00 3.84 44.84
N ALA A 340 20.24 3.55 45.22
CA ALA A 340 20.53 2.58 46.28
C ALA A 340 20.00 3.04 47.65
N ALA A 341 20.10 4.34 47.96
CA ALA A 341 19.52 4.93 49.16
C ALA A 341 17.99 4.89 49.14
N GLU A 342 17.36 5.22 48.01
CA GLU A 342 15.90 5.20 47.86
C GLU A 342 15.33 3.77 47.93
N ALA A 343 15.99 2.80 47.29
CA ALA A 343 15.64 1.39 47.39
C ALA A 343 15.79 0.85 48.82
N SER A 344 16.83 1.26 49.56
CA SER A 344 17.01 0.91 50.96
C SER A 344 15.87 1.47 51.83
N ALA A 345 15.50 2.74 51.65
CA ALA A 345 14.40 3.37 52.38
C ALA A 345 13.02 2.76 52.05
N ALA A 346 12.81 2.32 50.79
CA ALA A 346 11.60 1.64 50.37
C ALA A 346 11.50 0.22 50.95
N LEU A 347 12.59 -0.57 50.91
CA LEU A 347 12.67 -1.88 51.56
C LEU A 347 12.38 -1.77 53.05
N GLU A 348 12.96 -0.78 53.74
CA GLU A 348 12.74 -0.57 55.16
C GLU A 348 11.27 -0.22 55.48
N LYS A 349 10.59 0.54 54.62
CA LYS A 349 9.12 0.76 54.72
C LYS A 349 8.33 -0.53 54.53
N VAL A 350 8.70 -1.38 53.56
CA VAL A 350 8.05 -2.69 53.32
C VAL A 350 8.25 -3.64 54.50
N THR A 351 9.47 -3.74 55.06
CA THR A 351 9.75 -4.57 56.25
C THR A 351 8.94 -4.08 57.46
N ARG A 352 8.87 -2.77 57.67
CA ARG A 352 8.09 -2.15 58.76
C ARG A 352 6.58 -2.39 58.59
N TYR A 353 6.09 -2.35 57.35
CA TYR A 353 4.71 -2.64 56.99
C TYR A 353 4.36 -4.12 57.19
N MET A 354 5.16 -5.04 56.64
CA MET A 354 4.96 -6.50 56.81
C MET A 354 5.07 -6.91 58.28
N GLY A 355 5.95 -6.27 59.06
CA GLY A 355 6.03 -6.47 60.52
C GLY A 355 4.79 -5.99 61.27
N ALA A 356 4.09 -4.95 60.80
CA ALA A 356 2.82 -4.50 61.36
C ALA A 356 1.65 -5.42 60.93
N VAL A 357 1.65 -5.91 59.70
CA VAL A 357 0.67 -6.88 59.19
C VAL A 357 0.79 -8.22 59.93
N ALA A 358 2.01 -8.73 60.12
CA ALA A 358 2.25 -9.97 60.86
C ALA A 358 1.73 -9.90 62.32
N ARG A 359 1.93 -8.76 63.01
CA ARG A 359 1.38 -8.54 64.36
C ARG A 359 -0.16 -8.49 64.38
N ARG A 360 -0.79 -7.91 63.36
CA ARG A 360 -2.25 -7.89 63.23
C ARG A 360 -2.84 -9.28 62.97
N PHE A 361 -2.15 -10.12 62.18
CA PHE A 361 -2.57 -11.50 61.96
C PHE A 361 -2.44 -12.40 63.20
N THR A 362 -1.62 -12.04 64.19
CA THR A 362 -1.56 -12.76 65.48
C THR A 362 -2.64 -12.34 66.49
N GLU A 363 -3.44 -11.29 66.24
CA GLU A 363 -4.30 -10.69 67.28
C GLU A 363 -5.81 -10.55 66.93
N ALA A 364 -6.28 -10.93 65.73
CA ALA A 364 -7.72 -10.86 65.42
C ALA A 364 -8.24 -11.90 64.40
N GLU A 365 -9.13 -12.78 64.85
CA GLU A 365 -10.21 -13.31 64.01
C GLU A 365 -11.35 -12.27 63.92
N ASN A 366 -11.95 -12.13 62.73
CA ASN A 366 -13.10 -11.27 62.40
C ASN A 366 -12.87 -9.74 62.41
N LEU A 367 -12.71 -9.15 61.22
CA LEU A 367 -13.58 -8.07 60.71
C LEU A 367 -13.32 -7.80 59.23
N ALA A 368 -14.39 -7.48 58.50
CA ALA A 368 -14.35 -6.99 57.12
C ALA A 368 -14.62 -5.47 57.08
N ALA A 369 -14.31 -4.86 55.92
CA ALA A 369 -14.52 -3.46 55.54
C ALA A 369 -13.50 -2.41 56.09
N GLU A 370 -12.54 -2.04 55.23
CA GLU A 370 -11.80 -0.75 55.19
C GLU A 370 -11.13 -0.62 53.80
N PRO A 371 -11.35 0.46 53.01
CA PRO A 371 -10.75 0.60 51.68
C PRO A 371 -9.46 1.46 51.73
N GLY A 372 -8.28 0.83 51.74
CA GLY A 372 -7.01 1.59 51.78
C GLY A 372 -5.73 0.79 51.56
N PHE A 373 -5.42 0.39 50.32
CA PHE A 373 -4.21 -0.36 49.97
C PHE A 373 -3.45 0.22 48.76
N GLY A 374 -2.78 1.36 48.95
CA GLY A 374 -1.91 1.99 47.94
C GLY A 374 -0.49 1.38 47.79
N GLY A 375 -0.17 0.31 48.53
CA GLY A 375 1.20 -0.23 48.62
C GLY A 375 1.72 -0.87 47.34
N ILE A 376 0.85 -1.53 46.57
CA ILE A 376 1.24 -2.22 45.33
C ILE A 376 1.61 -1.21 44.22
N THR A 377 0.91 -0.08 44.14
CA THR A 377 1.17 0.97 43.15
C THR A 377 2.54 1.63 43.38
N ALA A 378 2.90 1.90 44.64
CA ALA A 378 4.21 2.44 44.99
C ALA A 378 5.37 1.46 44.69
N LEU A 379 5.17 0.16 44.93
CA LEU A 379 6.13 -0.89 44.55
C LEU A 379 6.28 -1.02 43.03
N ARG A 380 5.19 -0.88 42.27
CA ARG A 380 5.19 -0.92 40.80
C ARG A 380 5.88 0.32 40.19
N ASP A 381 5.64 1.51 40.74
CA ASP A 381 6.33 2.75 40.33
C ASP A 381 7.84 2.67 40.61
N LEU A 382 8.23 2.18 41.79
CA LEU A 382 9.64 1.96 42.13
C LEU A 382 10.32 0.93 41.20
N HIS A 383 9.62 -0.15 40.84
CA HIS A 383 10.12 -1.13 39.88
C HIS A 383 10.27 -0.53 38.46
N GLY A 384 9.32 0.30 38.02
CA GLY A 384 9.41 1.04 36.77
C GLY A 384 10.59 2.01 36.72
N ARG A 385 10.85 2.74 37.82
CA ARG A 385 12.02 3.62 37.97
C ARG A 385 13.33 2.84 37.91
N LEU A 386 13.44 1.71 38.62
CA LEU A 386 14.61 0.83 38.59
C LEU A 386 14.88 0.28 37.19
N ALA A 387 13.84 -0.09 36.44
CA ALA A 387 13.96 -0.56 35.06
C ALA A 387 14.39 0.54 34.07
N ALA A 388 14.02 1.80 34.31
CA ALA A 388 14.45 2.95 33.52
C ALA A 388 15.93 3.29 33.75
N VAL A 389 16.37 3.31 35.02
CA VAL A 389 17.77 3.60 35.40
C VAL A 389 18.75 2.55 34.84
N ALA A 390 18.33 1.27 34.78
CA ALA A 390 19.14 0.19 34.22
C ALA A 390 19.46 0.32 32.71
N LYS A 391 18.80 1.25 31.98
CA LYS A 391 18.97 1.45 30.53
C LYS A 391 19.84 2.65 30.14
N GLY A 392 20.43 3.35 31.10
CA GLY A 392 21.41 4.41 30.85
C GLY A 392 20.80 5.80 30.55
N GLY A 393 21.53 6.83 30.96
CA GLY A 393 21.04 8.22 30.94
C GLY A 393 20.69 8.75 29.56
N VAL A 394 19.68 9.63 29.52
CA VAL A 394 19.18 10.41 28.37
C VAL A 394 18.54 9.59 27.23
N ALA A 395 18.99 8.37 26.95
CA ALA A 395 18.42 7.50 25.90
C ALA A 395 17.05 6.87 26.25
N ALA A 396 16.55 7.06 27.48
CA ALA A 396 15.34 6.40 28.00
C ALA A 396 14.06 7.25 27.93
N LEU A 397 14.07 8.41 27.27
CA LEU A 397 12.86 9.17 26.96
C LEU A 397 12.15 8.56 25.75
N GLY A 398 11.21 7.65 26.02
CA GLY A 398 10.33 7.08 25.00
C GLY A 398 9.47 8.13 24.29
N GLU A 399 8.96 7.79 23.11
CA GLU A 399 8.25 8.71 22.21
C GLU A 399 7.05 9.42 22.86
N ARG A 400 6.76 10.64 22.37
CA ARG A 400 5.69 11.54 22.83
C ARG A 400 5.91 12.09 24.25
N VAL A 401 7.14 12.51 24.58
CA VAL A 401 7.53 12.99 25.93
C VAL A 401 6.62 14.13 26.43
N LEU A 402 6.27 15.10 25.58
CA LEU A 402 5.43 16.24 25.99
C LEU A 402 4.03 15.78 26.43
N ILE A 403 3.41 14.87 25.66
CA ILE A 403 2.12 14.26 25.99
C ILE A 403 2.22 13.51 27.33
N ARG A 404 3.24 12.65 27.52
CA ARG A 404 3.46 11.92 28.79
C ARG A 404 3.63 12.85 29.99
N CYS A 405 4.22 14.04 29.80
CA CYS A 405 4.35 15.10 30.79
C CYS A 405 3.07 15.95 31.00
N GLY A 406 1.94 15.60 30.38
CA GLY A 406 0.67 16.31 30.51
C GLY A 406 0.51 17.53 29.61
N ILE A 407 1.38 17.72 28.61
CA ILE A 407 1.28 18.81 27.61
C ILE A 407 0.66 18.24 26.34
N VAL A 408 -0.57 18.65 26.02
CA VAL A 408 -1.32 18.17 24.83
C VAL A 408 -1.55 19.27 23.78
N GLU A 409 -1.38 20.53 24.18
CA GLU A 409 -1.61 21.71 23.35
C GLU A 409 -0.47 22.71 23.57
N LEU A 410 0.35 22.97 22.56
CA LEU A 410 1.45 23.94 22.62
C LEU A 410 0.95 25.35 22.26
N PRO A 411 1.62 26.43 22.74
CA PRO A 411 1.49 27.75 22.16
C PRO A 411 1.84 27.74 20.66
N SER A 412 1.47 28.80 19.93
CA SER A 412 1.82 28.93 18.52
C SER A 412 3.33 29.04 18.24
N ALA A 413 4.13 29.37 19.26
CA ALA A 413 5.58 29.22 19.27
C ALA A 413 6.12 29.03 20.69
N GLY A 414 7.31 28.45 20.80
CA GLY A 414 8.01 28.28 22.07
C GLY A 414 9.40 27.68 21.90
N TYR A 415 10.16 27.62 22.99
CA TYR A 415 11.51 27.06 23.01
C TYR A 415 11.49 25.64 23.56
N LEU A 416 12.31 24.76 22.98
CA LEU A 416 12.59 23.42 23.53
C LEU A 416 14.10 23.28 23.78
N PRO A 417 14.51 22.66 24.91
CA PRO A 417 15.90 22.31 25.12
C PRO A 417 16.30 21.16 24.20
N VAL A 418 17.54 21.18 23.70
CA VAL A 418 18.17 20.07 22.97
C VAL A 418 19.59 19.89 23.49
N VAL A 419 20.17 18.71 23.29
CA VAL A 419 21.56 18.43 23.69
C VAL A 419 22.46 18.51 22.45
N PRO A 420 23.37 19.49 22.36
CA PRO A 420 24.42 19.53 21.34
C PRO A 420 25.32 18.30 21.45
N GLU A 421 25.87 17.84 20.32
CA GLU A 421 26.81 16.70 20.25
C GLU A 421 26.28 15.35 20.78
N ALA A 422 24.99 15.23 21.10
CA ALA A 422 24.39 13.95 21.45
C ALA A 422 24.46 12.94 20.27
N ASN A 423 24.44 11.64 20.60
CA ASN A 423 24.32 10.57 19.60
C ASN A 423 23.01 10.61 18.79
N LEU A 424 22.03 11.42 19.21
CA LEU A 424 20.75 11.64 18.54
C LEU A 424 20.76 13.01 17.84
N SER A 425 20.36 13.05 16.57
CA SER A 425 20.22 14.33 15.84
C SER A 425 19.06 15.17 16.37
N VAL A 426 19.05 16.47 16.06
CA VAL A 426 17.99 17.38 16.51
C VAL A 426 16.63 16.91 16.02
N ASN A 427 16.60 16.39 14.79
CA ASN A 427 15.42 15.77 14.18
C ASN A 427 14.82 14.67 15.09
N GLN A 428 15.67 13.79 15.63
CA GLN A 428 15.26 12.71 16.54
C GLN A 428 14.83 13.24 17.91
N GLN A 429 15.61 14.14 18.52
CA GLN A 429 15.30 14.72 19.82
C GLN A 429 13.94 15.45 19.82
N VAL A 430 13.66 16.27 18.81
CA VAL A 430 12.39 17.02 18.72
C VAL A 430 11.20 16.12 18.36
N ARG A 431 11.41 15.05 17.57
CA ARG A 431 10.39 14.01 17.35
C ARG A 431 10.05 13.25 18.63
N GLN A 432 11.04 12.91 19.46
CA GLN A 432 10.79 12.29 20.78
C GLN A 432 9.95 13.21 21.67
N PHE A 433 10.21 14.54 21.65
CA PHE A 433 9.39 15.51 22.38
C PHE A 433 7.96 15.60 21.88
N MET A 434 7.74 15.94 20.60
CA MET A 434 6.42 16.28 20.08
C MET A 434 5.58 15.07 19.65
N GLY A 435 6.22 13.94 19.32
CA GLY A 435 5.55 12.79 18.71
C GLY A 435 5.26 12.98 17.22
N GLU A 436 4.57 12.00 16.66
CA GLU A 436 4.18 11.88 15.25
C GLU A 436 2.86 12.58 14.90
N GLY A 437 2.17 13.15 15.90
CA GLY A 437 0.92 13.90 15.74
C GLY A 437 1.06 15.30 15.12
N VAL A 438 2.28 15.68 14.74
CA VAL A 438 2.61 16.96 14.09
C VAL A 438 3.54 16.72 12.90
N GLU A 439 3.49 17.62 11.92
CA GLU A 439 4.38 17.58 10.74
C GLU A 439 5.55 18.55 10.96
N LEU A 440 6.76 18.01 11.17
CA LEU A 440 7.95 18.79 11.53
C LEU A 440 8.84 19.09 10.31
N ARG A 441 9.19 20.37 10.13
CA ARG A 441 10.24 20.83 9.19
C ARG A 441 11.37 21.51 9.95
N PHE A 442 12.60 21.12 9.68
CA PHE A 442 13.80 21.65 10.36
C PHE A 442 14.48 22.71 9.48
N CYS A 443 14.72 23.89 10.05
CA CYS A 443 15.30 25.04 9.38
C CYS A 443 16.53 25.53 10.16
N VAL A 444 17.71 25.52 9.54
CA VAL A 444 18.87 26.22 10.08
C VAL A 444 18.68 27.72 9.89
N VAL A 445 18.81 28.50 10.97
CA VAL A 445 18.67 29.96 10.95
C VAL A 445 19.81 30.62 11.72
N ARG A 446 20.03 31.91 11.48
CA ARG A 446 20.85 32.73 12.38
C ARG A 446 20.04 33.08 13.65
N PRO A 447 20.67 33.21 14.83
CA PRO A 447 20.00 33.57 16.07
C PRO A 447 19.16 34.85 16.01
N ASP A 448 19.56 35.84 15.21
CA ASP A 448 18.81 37.10 15.06
C ASP A 448 17.46 36.94 14.31
N PHE A 449 17.29 35.88 13.50
CA PHE A 449 16.02 35.57 12.85
C PHE A 449 14.94 35.09 13.84
N VAL A 450 15.35 34.43 14.93
CA VAL A 450 14.47 33.76 15.90
C VAL A 450 13.49 34.75 16.56
N ALA A 451 13.95 35.97 16.85
CA ALA A 451 13.10 36.99 17.48
C ALA A 451 11.93 37.39 16.58
N HIS A 452 12.18 37.59 15.29
CA HIS A 452 11.12 37.97 14.35
C HIS A 452 10.15 36.81 14.05
N ALA A 453 10.67 35.57 13.94
CA ALA A 453 9.82 34.39 13.80
C ALA A 453 8.86 34.20 14.99
N LEU A 454 9.30 34.55 16.21
CA LEU A 454 8.44 34.55 17.40
C LEU A 454 7.32 35.60 17.31
N GLU A 455 7.63 36.82 16.85
CA GLU A 455 6.64 37.88 16.59
C GLU A 455 5.61 37.43 15.52
N GLU A 456 6.07 36.82 14.43
CA GLU A 456 5.19 36.32 13.38
C GLU A 456 4.22 35.23 13.87
N ALA A 457 4.67 34.41 14.83
CA ALA A 457 3.86 33.37 15.46
C ALA A 457 2.81 33.89 16.45
N GLN A 458 2.89 35.14 16.87
CA GLN A 458 1.97 35.76 17.85
C GLN A 458 0.50 35.51 17.53
N HIS A 459 0.12 35.65 16.26
CA HIS A 459 -1.28 35.60 15.81
C HIS A 459 -1.73 34.22 15.30
N MET A 460 -0.85 33.22 15.26
CA MET A 460 -1.21 31.88 14.78
C MET A 460 -1.93 31.07 15.86
N GLU A 461 -2.71 30.07 15.47
CA GLU A 461 -3.39 29.19 16.43
C GLU A 461 -2.42 28.29 17.21
N ARG A 462 -2.89 27.77 18.35
CA ARG A 462 -2.17 26.76 19.16
C ARG A 462 -1.89 25.49 18.33
N ILE A 463 -0.93 24.69 18.78
CA ILE A 463 -0.50 23.46 18.10
C ILE A 463 -0.95 22.27 18.93
N SER A 464 -1.95 21.55 18.44
CA SER A 464 -2.43 20.32 19.05
C SER A 464 -1.45 19.17 18.81
N LEU A 465 -1.07 18.46 19.87
CA LEU A 465 -0.29 17.22 19.76
C LEU A 465 -1.17 15.98 19.59
N LEU A 466 -2.49 16.12 19.83
CA LEU A 466 -3.45 15.02 19.78
C LEU A 466 -4.13 14.91 18.40
N ARG A 467 -4.47 16.05 17.78
CA ARG A 467 -5.24 16.09 16.53
C ARG A 467 -4.68 15.21 15.42
N GLY A 468 -3.35 15.20 15.23
CA GLY A 468 -2.69 14.39 14.21
C GLY A 468 -2.41 12.93 14.60
N LEU A 469 -2.73 12.54 15.85
CA LEU A 469 -2.78 11.15 16.31
C LEU A 469 -4.18 10.56 16.13
N ASP A 470 -5.21 11.36 16.44
CA ASP A 470 -6.62 10.98 16.23
C ASP A 470 -6.99 10.97 14.73
N ASP A 471 -6.50 11.94 13.95
CA ASP A 471 -6.64 12.01 12.48
C ASP A 471 -5.27 12.24 11.81
N PRO A 472 -4.63 11.20 11.26
CA PRO A 472 -3.33 11.31 10.58
C PRO A 472 -3.30 12.27 9.37
N ALA A 473 -4.45 12.64 8.79
CA ALA A 473 -4.53 13.62 7.71
C ALA A 473 -4.60 15.08 8.22
N ALA A 474 -4.86 15.30 9.52
CA ALA A 474 -5.03 16.61 10.12
C ALA A 474 -3.86 17.07 11.02
N LYS A 475 -2.64 16.56 10.75
CA LYS A 475 -1.41 16.92 11.48
C LYS A 475 -1.10 18.42 11.37
N PRO A 476 -0.96 19.15 12.49
CA PRO A 476 -0.51 20.53 12.45
C PRO A 476 0.93 20.65 11.93
N ALA A 477 1.13 21.53 10.95
CA ALA A 477 2.46 21.85 10.43
C ALA A 477 3.25 22.77 11.38
N VAL A 478 4.48 22.37 11.68
CA VAL A 478 5.39 23.03 12.62
C VAL A 478 6.75 23.19 11.98
N ASP A 479 7.34 24.37 12.15
CA ASP A 479 8.73 24.65 11.78
C ASP A 479 9.58 24.67 13.05
N VAL A 480 10.75 24.02 12.99
CA VAL A 480 11.75 23.94 14.06
C VAL A 480 12.98 24.69 13.59
N LEU A 481 13.20 25.86 14.18
CA LEU A 481 14.34 26.73 13.89
C LEU A 481 15.52 26.35 14.78
N VAL A 482 16.61 25.91 14.15
CA VAL A 482 17.87 25.53 14.81
C VAL A 482 18.86 26.68 14.63
N PRO A 483 19.16 27.47 15.68
CA PRO A 483 20.09 28.60 15.59
C PRO A 483 21.52 28.10 15.37
N ASP A 484 22.23 28.67 14.39
CA ASP A 484 23.60 28.29 14.02
C ASP A 484 23.79 26.77 13.75
N GLY A 485 22.72 26.06 13.38
CA GLY A 485 22.76 24.61 13.17
C GLY A 485 23.57 24.17 11.95
N GLU A 486 24.09 22.95 11.97
CA GLU A 486 24.83 22.36 10.85
C GLU A 486 23.95 21.36 10.09
N ILE A 487 23.86 21.51 8.76
CA ILE A 487 23.15 20.58 7.89
C ILE A 487 24.07 19.40 7.58
N VAL A 488 23.70 18.22 8.09
CA VAL A 488 24.27 16.94 7.68
C VAL A 488 23.37 16.36 6.61
N THR A 489 23.78 16.46 5.35
CA THR A 489 22.99 15.91 4.24
C THR A 489 23.09 14.38 4.23
N ARG A 490 22.15 13.72 4.91
CA ARG A 490 21.93 12.28 4.78
C ARG A 490 20.79 12.04 3.80
N THR A 491 21.10 11.48 2.64
CA THR A 491 20.05 11.02 1.71
C THR A 491 19.36 9.81 2.31
N VAL A 492 18.25 10.03 3.03
CA VAL A 492 17.38 8.95 3.50
C VAL A 492 16.52 8.48 2.32
N GLN A 493 17.18 7.77 1.41
CA GLN A 493 16.49 6.85 0.53
C GLN A 493 16.03 5.69 1.43
N GLN A 494 14.75 5.67 1.82
CA GLN A 494 14.17 4.46 2.41
C GLN A 494 14.25 3.38 1.32
N PRO A 495 15.12 2.36 1.45
CA PRO A 495 15.21 1.34 0.43
C PRO A 495 14.03 0.41 0.66
N ALA A 496 13.06 0.42 -0.26
CA ALA A 496 12.20 -0.74 -0.42
C ALA A 496 13.14 -1.91 -0.74
N LEU A 497 13.19 -2.90 0.15
CA LEU A 497 14.08 -4.04 0.00
C LEU A 497 13.60 -4.86 -1.19
N ALA A 498 14.31 -4.76 -2.30
CA ALA A 498 14.04 -5.50 -3.51
C ALA A 498 14.82 -6.82 -3.49
N PHE A 499 14.19 -7.88 -3.97
CA PHE A 499 14.74 -9.23 -3.93
C PHE A 499 14.67 -9.88 -5.30
N ARG A 500 15.78 -10.50 -5.72
CA ARG A 500 15.78 -11.57 -6.70
C ARG A 500 15.30 -12.84 -6.00
N GLY A 501 14.18 -13.42 -6.45
CA GLY A 501 13.55 -14.54 -5.77
C GLY A 501 13.44 -15.81 -6.61
N THR A 502 13.68 -16.95 -5.97
CA THR A 502 13.31 -18.28 -6.48
C THR A 502 12.49 -19.02 -5.43
N ALA A 503 11.35 -19.59 -5.80
CA ALA A 503 10.51 -20.40 -4.92
C ALA A 503 10.20 -21.76 -5.54
N ASN A 504 10.24 -22.80 -4.72
CA ASN A 504 9.87 -24.17 -5.08
C ASN A 504 8.41 -24.39 -4.68
N LEU A 505 7.54 -24.40 -5.69
CA LEU A 505 6.12 -24.63 -5.55
C LEU A 505 5.79 -26.12 -5.66
N VAL A 506 4.87 -26.57 -4.81
CA VAL A 506 4.29 -27.91 -4.89
C VAL A 506 2.78 -27.78 -5.05
N ILE A 507 2.26 -28.41 -6.10
CA ILE A 507 0.83 -28.60 -6.30
C ILE A 507 0.55 -30.07 -6.00
N ARG A 508 -0.32 -30.32 -5.03
CA ARG A 508 -0.90 -31.64 -4.78
C ARG A 508 -2.35 -31.66 -5.26
N GLU A 509 -2.71 -32.70 -5.98
CA GLU A 509 -4.08 -32.98 -6.40
C GLU A 509 -4.45 -34.40 -5.94
N GLU A 510 -5.54 -34.54 -5.20
CA GLU A 510 -6.05 -35.84 -4.77
C GLU A 510 -7.08 -36.36 -5.77
N ILE A 511 -6.75 -37.48 -6.40
CA ILE A 511 -7.53 -38.07 -7.47
C ILE A 511 -7.92 -39.49 -7.07
N GLY A 512 -8.98 -39.59 -6.26
CA GLY A 512 -9.31 -40.81 -5.51
C GLY A 512 -8.23 -41.11 -4.47
N ASP A 513 -7.89 -42.39 -4.26
CA ASP A 513 -6.84 -42.82 -3.31
C ASP A 513 -5.39 -42.50 -3.79
N ARG A 514 -5.20 -41.51 -4.66
CA ARG A 514 -3.91 -41.16 -5.27
C ARG A 514 -3.65 -39.66 -5.24
N THR A 515 -2.61 -39.26 -4.52
CA THR A 515 -2.06 -37.90 -4.57
C THR A 515 -1.08 -37.77 -5.74
N ILE A 516 -1.31 -36.83 -6.65
CA ILE A 516 -0.34 -36.43 -7.67
C ILE A 516 0.39 -35.19 -7.16
N SER A 517 1.73 -35.23 -7.10
CA SER A 517 2.58 -34.11 -6.71
C SER A 517 3.31 -33.53 -7.93
N ALA A 518 3.02 -32.29 -8.28
CA ALA A 518 3.76 -31.54 -9.28
C ALA A 518 4.67 -30.50 -8.63
N PHE A 519 5.92 -30.42 -9.08
CA PHE A 519 6.95 -29.54 -8.55
C PHE A 519 7.32 -28.50 -9.61
N SER A 520 7.39 -27.23 -9.23
CA SER A 520 7.88 -26.15 -10.10
C SER A 520 8.87 -25.27 -9.35
N GLN A 521 9.89 -24.78 -10.04
CA GLN A 521 10.73 -23.71 -9.51
C GLN A 521 10.38 -22.42 -10.25
N VAL A 522 9.71 -21.50 -9.57
CA VAL A 522 9.43 -20.16 -10.10
C VAL A 522 10.58 -19.21 -9.78
N ARG A 523 10.85 -18.29 -10.70
CA ARG A 523 11.87 -17.24 -10.59
C ARG A 523 11.26 -15.89 -10.97
N GLY A 524 11.63 -14.83 -10.24
CA GLY A 524 11.19 -13.47 -10.52
C GLY A 524 11.57 -12.47 -9.42
N ALA A 525 10.76 -11.43 -9.27
CA ALA A 525 11.01 -10.28 -8.42
C ALA A 525 10.19 -10.31 -7.12
N GLY A 526 10.79 -9.87 -6.02
CA GLY A 526 10.12 -9.60 -4.76
C GLY A 526 10.44 -8.20 -4.22
N ARG A 527 9.56 -7.69 -3.35
CA ARG A 527 9.71 -6.40 -2.67
C ARG A 527 9.18 -6.51 -1.24
N ALA A 528 9.91 -5.99 -0.26
CA ALA A 528 9.41 -5.74 1.09
C ALA A 528 9.38 -4.25 1.42
N GLU A 529 8.43 -3.85 2.27
CA GLU A 529 8.35 -2.50 2.84
C GLU A 529 7.85 -2.50 4.28
N THR A 530 8.24 -1.47 5.03
CA THR A 530 7.70 -1.17 6.36
C THR A 530 6.44 -0.32 6.22
N LEU A 531 5.37 -0.69 6.92
CA LEU A 531 4.10 0.02 6.89
C LEU A 531 4.11 1.22 7.85
N PRO A 532 3.24 2.24 7.65
CA PRO A 532 3.16 3.41 8.53
C PRO A 532 2.86 3.08 10.00
N ALA A 533 2.22 1.94 10.27
CA ALA A 533 1.91 1.42 11.61
C ALA A 533 3.04 0.57 12.22
N GLY A 534 4.21 0.51 11.58
CA GLY A 534 5.41 -0.20 12.08
C GLY A 534 5.52 -1.67 11.67
N GLY A 535 4.44 -2.28 11.17
CA GLY A 535 4.48 -3.63 10.60
C GLY A 535 5.13 -3.69 9.21
N GLY A 536 4.87 -4.77 8.48
CA GLY A 536 5.56 -5.06 7.21
C GLY A 536 4.67 -5.69 6.16
N ALA A 537 5.01 -5.43 4.89
CA ALA A 537 4.43 -6.09 3.72
C ALA A 537 5.52 -6.67 2.82
N PHE A 538 5.19 -7.77 2.14
CA PHE A 538 6.04 -8.45 1.17
C PHE A 538 5.22 -8.88 -0.05
N TYR A 539 5.78 -8.67 -1.24
CA TYR A 539 5.19 -8.98 -2.53
C TYR A 539 6.18 -9.80 -3.35
N PHE A 540 5.71 -10.78 -4.13
CA PHE A 540 6.54 -11.54 -5.06
C PHE A 540 5.73 -11.98 -6.30
N ALA A 541 6.34 -11.88 -7.48
CA ALA A 541 5.83 -12.44 -8.72
C ALA A 541 6.92 -13.19 -9.48
N GLY A 542 6.60 -14.34 -10.07
CA GLY A 542 7.57 -15.12 -10.86
C GLY A 542 6.97 -16.23 -11.70
N VAL A 543 7.75 -16.71 -12.67
CA VAL A 543 7.39 -17.76 -13.64
C VAL A 543 8.30 -18.98 -13.50
N GLY A 544 7.79 -20.18 -13.80
CA GLY A 544 8.55 -21.44 -13.73
C GLY A 544 7.97 -22.55 -14.61
N ASP A 545 8.80 -23.55 -14.93
CA ASP A 545 8.39 -24.74 -15.68
C ASP A 545 7.77 -25.79 -14.75
N LEU A 546 6.52 -26.18 -14.99
CA LEU A 546 5.87 -27.26 -14.25
C LEU A 546 6.50 -28.62 -14.56
N ARG A 547 6.95 -29.35 -13.53
CA ARG A 547 7.42 -30.74 -13.63
C ARG A 547 6.54 -31.67 -12.80
N VAL A 548 5.66 -32.41 -13.48
CA VAL A 548 4.83 -33.44 -12.83
C VAL A 548 5.70 -34.64 -12.48
N ARG A 549 5.59 -35.13 -11.24
CA ARG A 549 6.24 -36.36 -10.78
C ARG A 549 5.18 -37.29 -10.17
N THR A 550 4.86 -38.36 -10.87
CA THR A 550 4.06 -39.44 -10.30
C THR A 550 4.92 -40.24 -9.33
N ASP A 551 4.54 -40.30 -8.06
CA ASP A 551 5.29 -41.04 -7.05
C ASP A 551 5.02 -42.56 -7.16
N GLU A 552 5.89 -43.26 -7.88
CA GLU A 552 6.13 -44.69 -7.66
C GLU A 552 7.62 -44.94 -7.39
N ALA A 553 7.91 -45.34 -6.15
CA ALA A 553 9.22 -45.82 -5.75
C ALA A 553 9.42 -47.29 -6.16
N GLY A 554 9.66 -47.51 -7.45
CA GLY A 554 10.37 -48.68 -7.97
C GLY A 554 9.71 -50.06 -7.80
N GLU A 555 8.71 -50.35 -8.64
CA GLU A 555 8.42 -51.74 -9.04
C GLU A 555 8.32 -51.85 -10.58
N ARG A 556 8.52 -53.06 -11.13
CA ARG A 556 8.58 -53.26 -12.59
C ARG A 556 7.16 -53.33 -13.18
N LEU A 557 6.85 -52.43 -14.12
CA LEU A 557 5.70 -52.54 -15.02
C LEU A 557 5.63 -53.92 -15.69
N PRO A 558 4.51 -54.66 -15.56
CA PRO A 558 4.24 -55.84 -16.39
C PRO A 558 4.02 -55.43 -17.87
N PRO A 559 4.40 -56.27 -18.84
CA PRO A 559 4.41 -55.91 -20.27
C PRO A 559 3.03 -55.69 -20.93
N GLU A 560 1.93 -55.91 -20.20
CA GLU A 560 0.56 -55.72 -20.69
C GLU A 560 0.13 -54.23 -20.77
N LEU A 561 0.68 -53.35 -19.92
CA LEU A 561 0.26 -51.94 -19.84
C LEU A 561 0.73 -51.06 -21.02
N GLY A 562 1.71 -51.53 -21.80
CA GLY A 562 2.19 -50.82 -23.00
C GLY A 562 1.16 -50.67 -24.13
N ARG A 563 0.02 -51.37 -24.06
CA ARG A 563 -1.03 -51.33 -25.09
C ARG A 563 -2.25 -50.45 -24.76
N MET A 564 -2.39 -49.95 -23.53
CA MET A 564 -3.51 -49.08 -23.16
C MET A 564 -3.21 -47.56 -23.28
N ALA A 565 -1.96 -47.16 -23.47
CA ALA A 565 -1.54 -45.76 -23.59
C ALA A 565 -1.86 -45.08 -24.95
N ARG A 566 -2.84 -45.57 -25.72
CA ARG A 566 -3.18 -45.02 -27.07
C ARG A 566 -4.68 -44.85 -27.36
N ARG A 567 -5.61 -45.02 -26.40
CA ARG A 567 -7.03 -44.68 -26.61
C ARG A 567 -7.70 -44.04 -25.40
N ARG A 568 -8.19 -42.82 -25.66
CA ARG A 568 -9.15 -42.01 -24.87
C ARG A 568 -8.69 -41.47 -23.53
N SER A 569 -8.47 -40.16 -23.53
CA SER A 569 -8.79 -39.24 -22.43
C SER A 569 -10.22 -39.47 -21.90
N GLY A 570 -10.38 -39.44 -20.58
CA GLY A 570 -11.67 -39.62 -19.89
C GLY A 570 -11.58 -40.50 -18.64
N ILE A 571 -11.33 -39.88 -17.49
CA ILE A 571 -11.42 -40.44 -16.13
C ILE A 571 -12.06 -39.28 -15.32
N PHE A 572 -13.14 -39.42 -14.53
CA PHE A 572 -13.37 -40.34 -13.41
C PHE A 572 -14.85 -40.73 -13.17
N ALA A 573 -15.06 -42.01 -12.81
CA ALA A 573 -16.11 -42.48 -11.89
C ALA A 573 -15.70 -43.88 -11.33
N PRO A 574 -16.07 -44.29 -10.09
CA PRO A 574 -15.31 -45.28 -9.32
C PRO A 574 -15.95 -46.70 -9.19
N ARG A 575 -15.16 -47.70 -8.73
CA ARG A 575 -15.42 -48.64 -7.57
C ARG A 575 -14.73 -50.03 -7.65
N VAL A 576 -13.83 -50.32 -6.68
CA VAL A 576 -13.61 -51.57 -5.84
C VAL A 576 -13.88 -52.97 -6.47
N GLU A 577 -13.06 -54.05 -6.41
CA GLU A 577 -11.96 -54.54 -5.50
C GLU A 577 -11.00 -55.56 -6.22
N GLY A 578 -10.11 -56.31 -5.50
CA GLY A 578 -9.81 -57.71 -5.91
C GLY A 578 -8.38 -58.35 -5.84
N PHE A 579 -7.62 -58.24 -4.73
CA PHE A 579 -6.66 -59.24 -4.16
C PHE A 579 -5.72 -60.20 -5.00
N ARG A 580 -4.39 -60.11 -4.68
CA ARG A 580 -3.36 -61.19 -4.42
C ARG A 580 -2.66 -62.02 -5.55
N ALA A 581 -1.31 -61.95 -5.62
CA ALA A 581 -0.33 -62.96 -5.11
C ALA A 581 1.01 -63.19 -5.90
N ALA A 582 2.13 -62.69 -5.36
CA ALA A 582 3.46 -63.34 -5.14
C ALA A 582 4.34 -64.01 -6.25
N ALA A 583 5.49 -63.35 -6.54
CA ALA A 583 6.90 -63.84 -6.50
C ALA A 583 7.44 -64.94 -7.49
N PRO A 584 8.78 -65.13 -7.62
CA PRO A 584 9.90 -64.17 -7.80
C PRO A 584 10.91 -64.59 -8.93
N VAL A 585 12.04 -63.85 -9.11
CA VAL A 585 13.44 -64.30 -9.45
C VAL A 585 14.24 -63.35 -10.38
N ALA A 586 15.27 -62.72 -9.78
CA ALA A 586 16.64 -62.40 -10.26
C ALA A 586 16.94 -61.63 -11.59
N PRO A 587 18.14 -61.01 -11.74
CA PRO A 587 18.31 -59.83 -12.62
C PRO A 587 19.34 -59.96 -13.77
N ALA A 588 19.16 -59.13 -14.80
CA ALA A 588 20.20 -58.73 -15.75
C ALA A 588 20.12 -57.21 -16.02
N ARG A 589 21.27 -56.58 -16.32
CA ARG A 589 21.44 -55.12 -16.46
C ARG A 589 21.09 -54.64 -17.87
N LEU A 590 20.49 -53.45 -18.01
CA LEU A 590 20.50 -52.70 -19.29
C LEU A 590 20.67 -51.19 -19.07
N ARG A 591 21.10 -50.50 -20.13
CA ARG A 591 21.52 -49.10 -20.19
C ARG A 591 20.34 -48.11 -20.25
N VAL A 592 20.62 -46.87 -19.86
CA VAL A 592 19.70 -45.72 -19.88
C VAL A 592 19.21 -45.42 -21.30
N ALA A 593 17.91 -45.20 -21.45
CA ALA A 593 17.28 -44.67 -22.66
C ALA A 593 16.82 -43.22 -22.43
N VAL A 594 16.80 -42.43 -23.50
CA VAL A 594 16.45 -41.00 -23.49
C VAL A 594 14.95 -40.81 -23.22
N ALA A 595 14.59 -39.85 -22.36
CA ALA A 595 13.21 -39.55 -22.01
C ALA A 595 12.50 -38.72 -23.11
N THR A 596 11.21 -39.02 -23.33
CA THR A 596 10.32 -38.26 -24.23
C THR A 596 9.96 -36.88 -23.66
N PRO A 597 9.67 -35.87 -24.51
CA PRO A 597 9.28 -34.54 -24.04
C PRO A 597 7.88 -34.55 -23.41
N VAL A 598 7.81 -34.12 -22.15
CA VAL A 598 6.56 -33.82 -21.43
C VAL A 598 6.05 -32.44 -21.91
N PRO A 599 4.73 -32.21 -22.06
CA PRO A 599 4.21 -30.88 -22.36
C PRO A 599 4.65 -29.86 -21.29
N ARG A 600 5.23 -28.74 -21.73
CA ARG A 600 5.66 -27.66 -20.84
C ARG A 600 4.47 -26.75 -20.57
N PHE A 601 4.05 -26.67 -19.32
CA PHE A 601 3.14 -25.64 -18.83
C PHE A 601 3.97 -24.53 -18.21
N ALA A 602 3.76 -23.29 -18.66
CA ALA A 602 4.29 -22.11 -17.98
C ALA A 602 3.42 -21.86 -16.74
N LEU A 603 4.03 -21.93 -15.57
CA LEU A 603 3.39 -21.69 -14.29
C LEU A 603 3.79 -20.31 -13.79
N ALA A 604 2.80 -19.46 -13.51
CA ALA A 604 2.98 -18.14 -12.94
C ALA A 604 2.49 -18.12 -11.48
N CYS A 605 3.13 -17.31 -10.64
CA CYS A 605 2.80 -17.19 -9.24
C CYS A 605 2.82 -15.72 -8.78
N TRP A 606 1.83 -15.37 -7.95
CA TRP A 606 1.78 -14.13 -7.17
C TRP A 606 1.67 -14.46 -5.69
N ILE A 607 2.40 -13.71 -4.85
CA ILE A 607 2.32 -13.77 -3.39
C ILE A 607 2.24 -12.33 -2.86
N SER A 608 1.29 -12.06 -1.96
CA SER A 608 1.32 -10.87 -1.11
C SER A 608 1.05 -11.24 0.34
N LEU A 609 1.96 -10.85 1.23
CA LEU A 609 1.88 -11.01 2.68
C LEU A 609 1.88 -9.63 3.34
N ARG A 610 1.02 -9.39 4.34
CA ARG A 610 0.93 -8.11 5.04
C ARG A 610 0.55 -8.30 6.51
N CYS A 611 1.24 -7.59 7.40
CA CYS A 611 0.97 -7.52 8.85
C CYS A 611 1.06 -6.05 9.29
N GLU A 612 -0.01 -5.47 9.86
CA GLU A 612 -0.11 -4.00 10.06
C GLU A 612 0.87 -3.44 11.10
N HIS A 613 1.01 -4.11 12.24
CA HIS A 613 1.93 -3.78 13.34
C HIS A 613 2.96 -4.90 13.55
N ASP A 614 4.18 -4.56 13.99
CA ASP A 614 5.22 -5.55 14.31
C ASP A 614 4.90 -6.29 15.64
N PRO A 615 4.61 -7.61 15.60
CA PRO A 615 4.23 -8.38 16.77
C PRO A 615 5.33 -8.47 17.85
N PHE A 616 6.60 -8.19 17.50
CA PHE A 616 7.69 -8.16 18.48
C PHE A 616 7.78 -6.82 19.26
N THR A 617 6.99 -5.82 18.85
CA THR A 617 6.91 -4.51 19.52
C THR A 617 5.57 -4.24 20.24
N MET A 618 4.55 -5.03 19.93
CA MET A 618 3.20 -4.94 20.52
C MET A 618 3.20 -5.23 22.03
N ALA A 619 2.25 -4.60 22.74
CA ALA A 619 1.95 -4.92 24.13
C ALA A 619 1.09 -6.18 24.26
N LEU A 620 1.12 -6.82 25.43
CA LEU A 620 0.28 -7.98 25.73
C LEU A 620 -1.21 -7.58 25.70
N GLY A 621 -2.01 -8.33 24.95
CA GLY A 621 -3.43 -8.05 24.70
C GLY A 621 -3.70 -7.12 23.52
N GLU A 622 -2.68 -6.68 22.77
CA GLU A 622 -2.88 -6.00 21.48
C GLU A 622 -3.07 -7.00 20.33
N SER A 623 -3.71 -6.53 19.26
CA SER A 623 -4.08 -7.30 18.07
C SER A 623 -3.50 -6.67 16.80
N THR A 624 -3.03 -7.48 15.86
CA THR A 624 -2.54 -7.01 14.54
C THR A 624 -3.19 -7.78 13.40
N ALA A 625 -3.70 -7.06 12.40
CA ALA A 625 -4.31 -7.69 11.23
C ALA A 625 -3.24 -8.31 10.33
N VAL A 626 -3.45 -9.57 9.93
CA VAL A 626 -2.57 -10.34 9.04
C VAL A 626 -3.35 -10.80 7.82
N SER A 627 -2.75 -10.66 6.64
CA SER A 627 -3.31 -11.18 5.40
C SER A 627 -2.24 -11.82 4.52
N LEU A 628 -2.63 -12.90 3.84
CA LEU A 628 -1.86 -13.60 2.83
C LEU A 628 -2.74 -13.85 1.61
N LEU A 629 -2.20 -13.62 0.42
CA LEU A 629 -2.77 -14.06 -0.85
C LEU A 629 -1.68 -14.80 -1.61
N VAL A 630 -1.98 -16.02 -2.05
CA VAL A 630 -1.15 -16.80 -2.96
C VAL A 630 -2.01 -17.14 -4.16
N VAL A 631 -1.53 -16.83 -5.37
CA VAL A 631 -2.17 -17.26 -6.61
C VAL A 631 -1.16 -18.03 -7.43
N ILE A 632 -1.57 -19.19 -7.93
CA ILE A 632 -0.81 -20.00 -8.88
C ILE A 632 -1.68 -20.20 -10.12
N ALA A 633 -1.15 -19.86 -11.28
CA ALA A 633 -1.82 -19.99 -12.57
C ALA A 633 -0.97 -20.82 -13.53
N ALA A 634 -1.61 -21.70 -14.31
CA ALA A 634 -0.99 -22.44 -15.40
C ALA A 634 -1.84 -22.24 -16.66
N THR A 635 -1.21 -21.73 -17.72
CA THR A 635 -1.89 -21.46 -19.00
C THR A 635 -1.42 -22.45 -20.06
N SER A 636 -2.38 -22.98 -20.83
CA SER A 636 -2.13 -23.83 -22.00
C SER A 636 -3.10 -23.45 -23.12
N ARG A 637 -2.82 -23.87 -24.37
CA ARG A 637 -3.64 -23.52 -25.54
C ARG A 637 -5.08 -24.06 -25.37
N GLY A 638 -5.98 -23.19 -24.90
CA GLY A 638 -7.40 -23.49 -24.69
C GLY A 638 -7.81 -23.84 -23.25
N SER A 639 -6.91 -23.79 -22.26
CA SER A 639 -7.29 -23.97 -20.85
C SER A 639 -6.47 -23.10 -19.89
N ASN A 640 -7.20 -22.38 -19.01
CA ASN A 640 -6.65 -21.62 -17.90
C ASN A 640 -6.97 -22.38 -16.60
N VAL A 641 -5.94 -22.86 -15.92
CA VAL A 641 -6.05 -23.51 -14.61
C VAL A 641 -5.46 -22.57 -13.56
N PHE A 642 -6.16 -22.37 -12.44
CA PHE A 642 -5.62 -21.58 -11.34
C PHE A 642 -6.07 -22.09 -9.97
N ARG A 643 -5.29 -21.75 -8.95
CA ARG A 643 -5.67 -21.84 -7.54
C ARG A 643 -5.28 -20.54 -6.83
N GLU A 644 -6.25 -19.94 -6.15
CA GLU A 644 -6.12 -18.73 -5.35
C GLU A 644 -6.43 -19.08 -3.89
N VAL A 645 -5.45 -18.91 -3.01
CA VAL A 645 -5.61 -19.07 -1.56
C VAL A 645 -5.46 -17.73 -0.88
N ARG A 646 -6.50 -17.31 -0.15
CA ARG A 646 -6.54 -16.05 0.59
C ARG A 646 -6.80 -16.31 2.06
N ILE A 647 -5.92 -15.82 2.93
CA ILE A 647 -6.02 -15.91 4.39
C ILE A 647 -6.17 -14.48 4.94
N GLN A 648 -7.14 -14.25 5.81
CA GLN A 648 -7.35 -12.97 6.51
C GLN A 648 -7.71 -13.24 7.97
N GLY A 649 -7.00 -12.62 8.92
CA GLY A 649 -7.25 -12.82 10.36
C GLY A 649 -6.60 -11.76 11.24
N SER A 650 -6.78 -11.89 12.56
CA SER A 650 -6.15 -11.05 13.59
C SER A 650 -5.22 -11.90 14.44
N LEU A 651 -3.97 -11.48 14.63
CA LEU A 651 -3.06 -12.09 15.60
C LEU A 651 -3.17 -11.34 16.92
N ASP A 652 -3.70 -12.00 17.94
CA ASP A 652 -3.94 -11.46 19.27
C ASP A 652 -2.86 -11.96 20.25
N LEU A 653 -2.06 -11.06 20.81
CA LEU A 653 -0.85 -11.42 21.57
C LEU A 653 -1.16 -11.77 23.03
N GLU A 654 -1.00 -13.05 23.40
CA GLU A 654 -1.28 -13.57 24.75
C GLU A 654 -0.05 -13.57 25.68
N SER A 655 1.13 -13.93 25.16
CA SER A 655 2.37 -13.95 25.95
C SER A 655 3.60 -13.56 25.13
N SER A 656 4.59 -12.99 25.82
CA SER A 656 5.89 -12.61 25.26
C SER A 656 6.99 -12.92 26.27
N LEU A 657 8.00 -13.68 25.83
CA LEU A 657 9.16 -14.11 26.59
C LEU A 657 10.41 -13.57 25.89
N GLY A 658 11.00 -12.51 26.46
CA GLY A 658 12.17 -11.84 25.90
C GLY A 658 13.48 -12.20 26.60
N GLY A 659 14.46 -12.64 25.84
CA GLY A 659 15.88 -12.69 26.18
C GLY A 659 16.72 -11.82 25.24
N ALA A 660 18.02 -11.65 25.52
CA ALA A 660 18.88 -10.72 24.79
C ALA A 660 19.02 -11.03 23.28
N ASN A 661 19.01 -12.31 22.90
CA ASN A 661 19.19 -12.79 21.52
C ASN A 661 18.03 -13.69 21.04
N GLU A 662 16.99 -13.86 21.85
CA GLU A 662 15.84 -14.73 21.55
C GLU A 662 14.55 -14.14 22.13
N GLN A 663 13.51 -14.05 21.29
CA GLN A 663 12.17 -13.66 21.69
C GLN A 663 11.18 -14.74 21.27
N VAL A 664 10.28 -15.11 22.18
CA VAL A 664 9.19 -16.05 21.92
C VAL A 664 7.86 -15.38 22.22
N LEU A 665 6.97 -15.33 21.23
CA LEU A 665 5.60 -14.83 21.34
C LEU A 665 4.63 -16.02 21.26
N THR A 666 3.51 -15.94 21.98
CA THR A 666 2.35 -16.83 21.77
C THR A 666 1.08 -16.00 21.70
N GLY A 667 0.14 -16.42 20.86
CA GLY A 667 -1.13 -15.73 20.67
C GLY A 667 -2.18 -16.58 19.97
N ARG A 668 -3.40 -16.04 19.84
CA ARG A 668 -4.47 -16.64 19.03
C ARG A 668 -4.50 -15.97 17.67
N PHE A 669 -4.79 -16.75 16.63
CA PHE A 669 -4.94 -16.28 15.27
C PHE A 669 -6.28 -16.80 14.70
N PRO A 670 -7.42 -16.18 15.09
CA PRO A 670 -8.70 -16.38 14.42
C PRO A 670 -8.71 -15.72 13.03
N GLY A 671 -9.32 -16.38 12.06
CA GLY A 671 -9.44 -15.85 10.71
C GLY A 671 -10.30 -16.68 9.77
N VAL A 672 -10.26 -16.32 8.49
CA VAL A 672 -10.92 -17.03 7.39
C VAL A 672 -9.94 -17.33 6.27
N THR A 673 -10.01 -18.56 5.76
CA THR A 673 -9.40 -18.99 4.50
C THR A 673 -10.45 -18.98 3.40
N ARG A 674 -10.02 -18.64 2.19
CA ARG A 674 -10.77 -18.84 0.95
C ARG A 674 -9.85 -19.51 -0.05
N ASP A 675 -10.24 -20.69 -0.51
CA ASP A 675 -9.61 -21.36 -1.64
C ASP A 675 -10.54 -21.25 -2.85
N ARG A 676 -10.01 -20.81 -3.99
CA ARG A 676 -10.74 -20.69 -5.25
C ARG A 676 -9.93 -21.35 -6.33
N ARG A 677 -10.45 -22.44 -6.91
CA ARG A 677 -9.79 -23.22 -7.95
C ARG A 677 -10.61 -23.28 -9.24
N ARG A 678 -9.93 -23.42 -10.37
CA ARG A 678 -10.53 -23.75 -11.67
C ARG A 678 -9.68 -24.83 -12.32
N ASP A 679 -10.26 -26.01 -12.46
CA ASP A 679 -9.61 -27.16 -13.08
C ASP A 679 -9.97 -27.27 -14.58
N SER A 680 -9.16 -28.02 -15.33
CA SER A 680 -9.24 -28.06 -16.80
C SER A 680 -10.57 -28.63 -17.31
N GLY A 681 -11.48 -27.75 -17.73
CA GLY A 681 -12.79 -28.12 -18.28
C GLY A 681 -13.94 -28.12 -17.25
N GLN A 682 -13.71 -27.60 -16.05
CA GLN A 682 -14.76 -27.40 -15.03
C GLN A 682 -14.98 -25.91 -14.72
N GLY A 683 -16.03 -25.63 -13.96
CA GLY A 683 -16.31 -24.29 -13.44
C GLY A 683 -15.31 -23.86 -12.36
N VAL A 684 -15.49 -22.65 -11.84
CA VAL A 684 -14.75 -22.19 -10.65
C VAL A 684 -15.39 -22.80 -9.40
N GLU A 685 -14.63 -23.59 -8.66
CA GLU A 685 -14.99 -24.03 -7.32
C GLU A 685 -14.45 -23.03 -6.28
N GLN A 686 -15.19 -22.81 -5.21
CA GLN A 686 -14.79 -21.92 -4.12
C GLN A 686 -15.20 -22.50 -2.78
N GLU A 687 -14.23 -22.60 -1.87
CA GLU A 687 -14.40 -23.00 -0.49
C GLU A 687 -14.04 -21.83 0.44
N VAL A 688 -14.76 -21.71 1.56
CA VAL A 688 -14.53 -20.67 2.57
C VAL A 688 -14.67 -21.30 3.94
N GLU A 689 -13.59 -21.28 4.72
CA GLU A 689 -13.51 -21.92 6.02
C GLU A 689 -13.02 -20.93 7.07
N GLY A 690 -13.57 -21.02 8.28
CA GLY A 690 -13.12 -20.24 9.44
C GLY A 690 -12.18 -21.09 10.28
N PHE A 691 -11.04 -20.53 10.67
CA PHE A 691 -10.04 -21.23 11.49
C PHE A 691 -9.74 -20.45 12.77
N GLU A 692 -9.21 -21.16 13.76
CA GLU A 692 -8.60 -20.55 14.94
C GLU A 692 -7.31 -21.30 15.32
N PHE A 693 -6.17 -20.72 14.98
CA PHE A 693 -4.86 -21.28 15.31
C PHE A 693 -4.31 -20.71 16.62
N HIS A 694 -3.64 -21.53 17.42
CA HIS A 694 -2.69 -21.05 18.41
C HIS A 694 -1.34 -20.84 17.71
N ALA A 695 -0.86 -19.59 17.70
CA ALA A 695 0.33 -19.17 16.98
C ALA A 695 1.47 -18.92 17.95
N ARG A 696 2.64 -19.53 17.68
CA ARG A 696 3.88 -19.29 18.43
C ARG A 696 5.00 -18.87 17.50
N LEU A 697 5.52 -17.66 17.73
CA LEU A 697 6.60 -17.08 16.95
C LEU A 697 7.88 -17.10 17.77
N ARG A 698 9.00 -17.54 17.17
CA ARG A 698 10.31 -17.61 17.83
C ARG A 698 11.37 -16.94 16.96
N LEU A 699 11.75 -15.73 17.36
CA LEU A 699 12.80 -14.93 16.74
C LEU A 699 14.13 -15.15 17.46
N GLN A 700 15.14 -15.58 16.72
CA GLN A 700 16.52 -15.74 17.16
C GLN A 700 17.39 -14.74 16.40
N LEU A 701 17.99 -13.79 17.12
CA LEU A 701 18.87 -12.77 16.55
C LEU A 701 20.32 -13.21 16.74
N GLY A 702 21.05 -13.39 15.64
CA GLY A 702 22.45 -13.79 15.63
C GLY A 702 23.34 -12.75 14.95
N THR A 703 24.62 -12.72 15.32
CA THR A 703 25.60 -11.76 14.78
C THR A 703 25.97 -11.99 13.31
N THR A 704 25.69 -13.18 12.78
CA THR A 704 25.97 -13.57 11.38
C THR A 704 24.74 -14.12 10.64
N SER A 705 23.71 -14.56 11.36
CA SER A 705 22.47 -15.09 10.81
C SER A 705 21.36 -15.02 11.85
N SER A 706 20.18 -14.56 11.44
CA SER A 706 18.97 -14.54 12.25
C SER A 706 17.94 -15.53 11.71
N ARG A 707 17.01 -15.96 12.57
CA ARG A 707 16.01 -16.99 12.25
C ARG A 707 14.67 -16.66 12.91
N LEU A 708 13.58 -16.81 12.17
CA LEU A 708 12.22 -16.79 12.66
C LEU A 708 11.61 -18.18 12.41
N LYS A 709 11.17 -18.86 13.48
CA LYS A 709 10.30 -20.02 13.38
C LYS A 709 8.87 -19.60 13.74
N LEU A 710 7.91 -19.95 12.88
CA LEU A 710 6.50 -19.90 13.20
C LEU A 710 6.03 -21.33 13.51
N GLU A 711 5.16 -21.46 14.50
CA GLU A 711 4.45 -22.70 14.83
C GLU A 711 2.95 -22.35 14.89
N LEU A 712 2.15 -22.89 13.97
CA LEU A 712 0.69 -22.82 14.04
C LEU A 712 0.15 -24.21 14.39
N GLN A 713 -0.75 -24.26 15.36
CA GLN A 713 -1.48 -25.47 15.77
C GLN A 713 -2.97 -25.17 15.78
N ASP A 714 -3.80 -26.06 15.22
CA ASP A 714 -5.25 -25.90 15.28
C ASP A 714 -5.76 -26.05 16.73
N SER A 715 -6.70 -25.18 17.12
CA SER A 715 -7.33 -25.26 18.44
C SER A 715 -8.53 -26.21 18.49
N ALA A 716 -9.06 -26.63 17.32
CA ALA A 716 -10.20 -27.53 17.21
C ALA A 716 -9.81 -29.02 17.06
N GLU A 717 -8.59 -29.33 16.60
CA GLU A 717 -8.21 -30.69 16.18
C GLU A 717 -6.84 -31.13 16.75
N GLU A 718 -6.86 -31.93 17.82
CA GLU A 718 -5.66 -32.32 18.62
C GLU A 718 -4.60 -33.13 17.87
N ASP A 719 -4.93 -33.73 16.71
CA ASP A 719 -4.08 -34.71 15.98
C ASP A 719 -3.53 -34.14 14.64
N THR A 720 -3.70 -32.84 14.37
CA THR A 720 -3.18 -32.19 13.15
C THR A 720 -1.67 -31.99 13.18
N THR A 721 -0.99 -32.18 12.04
CA THR A 721 0.44 -31.89 11.89
C THR A 721 0.67 -30.37 11.96
N PRO A 722 1.38 -29.84 12.98
CA PRO A 722 1.50 -28.39 13.14
C PRO A 722 2.36 -27.76 12.04
N PHE A 723 1.87 -26.67 11.46
CA PHE A 723 2.53 -25.96 10.38
C PHE A 723 3.75 -25.18 10.91
N HIS A 724 4.93 -25.42 10.33
CA HIS A 724 6.22 -25.04 10.91
C HIS A 724 7.21 -24.39 9.92
N PRO A 725 6.86 -23.29 9.22
CA PRO A 725 7.80 -22.63 8.33
C PRO A 725 8.94 -21.98 9.14
N VAL A 726 10.18 -22.19 8.66
CA VAL A 726 11.39 -21.58 9.20
C VAL A 726 11.95 -20.60 8.18
N VAL A 727 11.99 -19.33 8.54
CA VAL A 727 12.67 -18.28 7.78
C VAL A 727 14.03 -18.01 8.43
N SER A 728 15.09 -17.88 7.64
CA SER A 728 16.42 -17.49 8.12
C SER A 728 17.07 -16.51 7.16
N TRP A 729 17.78 -15.51 7.68
CA TRP A 729 18.42 -14.48 6.88
C TRP A 729 19.82 -14.12 7.39
N SER A 730 20.71 -13.78 6.46
CA SER A 730 22.13 -13.54 6.74
C SER A 730 22.83 -12.80 5.59
N GLY A 731 23.92 -12.09 5.90
CA GLY A 731 24.83 -11.48 4.92
C GLY A 731 24.50 -10.03 4.55
N GLU A 732 25.43 -9.40 3.84
CA GLU A 732 25.28 -8.10 3.17
C GLU A 732 25.80 -8.27 1.72
N PRO A 733 24.97 -8.14 0.67
CA PRO A 733 23.50 -7.96 0.70
C PRO A 733 22.77 -9.14 1.36
N MET A 734 21.57 -8.89 1.89
CA MET A 734 20.82 -9.87 2.67
C MET A 734 20.34 -11.04 1.80
N GLU A 735 20.65 -12.28 2.23
CA GLU A 735 20.04 -13.48 1.68
C GLU A 735 19.06 -14.08 2.71
N ALA A 736 17.79 -14.22 2.34
CA ALA A 736 16.75 -14.88 3.12
C ALA A 736 16.34 -16.23 2.51
N ARG A 737 16.10 -17.22 3.37
CA ARG A 737 15.69 -18.58 3.02
C ARG A 737 14.49 -19.01 3.84
N LEU A 738 13.44 -19.43 3.15
CA LEU A 738 12.30 -20.14 3.72
C LEU A 738 12.50 -21.65 3.52
N GLN A 739 12.25 -22.44 4.56
CA GLN A 739 12.15 -23.90 4.50
C GLN A 739 10.87 -24.35 5.21
N GLU A 740 10.15 -25.27 4.58
CA GLU A 740 8.96 -25.93 5.10
C GLU A 740 9.19 -27.45 4.98
N ASN A 741 8.81 -28.20 6.02
CA ASN A 741 9.18 -29.61 6.21
C ASN A 741 7.98 -30.56 6.38
N THR A 742 6.73 -30.09 6.53
CA THR A 742 5.54 -30.97 6.53
C THR A 742 5.22 -31.44 5.12
N GLY A 743 5.51 -30.62 4.11
CA GLY A 743 5.28 -30.92 2.70
C GLY A 743 3.83 -30.73 2.26
N GLU A 744 2.94 -30.30 3.17
CA GLU A 744 1.56 -29.89 2.89
C GLU A 744 1.49 -28.46 2.33
N ALA A 745 2.58 -27.70 2.46
CA ALA A 745 2.66 -26.32 2.02
C ALA A 745 2.84 -26.16 0.50
N PHE A 746 2.16 -25.15 -0.06
CA PHE A 746 2.35 -24.70 -1.45
C PHE A 746 3.78 -24.28 -1.78
N ILE A 747 4.53 -23.76 -0.80
CA ILE A 747 5.91 -23.32 -0.94
C ILE A 747 6.77 -24.16 0.01
N THR A 748 7.57 -25.07 -0.54
CA THR A 748 8.43 -25.97 0.28
C THR A 748 9.79 -25.34 0.58
N ALA A 749 10.30 -24.51 -0.31
CA ALA A 749 11.48 -23.69 -0.08
C ALA A 749 11.43 -22.41 -0.91
N ALA A 750 11.95 -21.31 -0.37
CA ALA A 750 12.22 -20.11 -1.15
C ALA A 750 13.58 -19.52 -0.79
N ARG A 751 14.22 -18.88 -1.76
CA ARG A 751 15.47 -18.13 -1.62
C ARG A 751 15.27 -16.75 -2.20
N LEU A 752 15.46 -15.74 -1.38
CA LEU A 752 15.40 -14.32 -1.73
C LEU A 752 16.79 -13.73 -1.52
N GLN A 753 17.34 -13.05 -2.52
CA GLN A 753 18.61 -12.33 -2.42
C GLN A 753 18.33 -10.85 -2.67
N GLU A 754 18.72 -10.00 -1.74
CA GLU A 754 18.57 -8.54 -1.86
C GLU A 754 19.35 -8.02 -3.08
N ASP A 755 18.63 -7.39 -4.00
CA ASP A 755 19.14 -6.89 -5.27
C ASP A 755 18.24 -5.75 -5.79
N ALA A 756 18.70 -4.51 -5.62
CA ALA A 756 17.99 -3.32 -6.07
C ALA A 756 17.83 -3.22 -7.60
N ALA A 757 18.66 -3.93 -8.39
CA ALA A 757 18.57 -3.90 -9.85
C ALA A 757 17.29 -4.56 -10.38
N VAL A 758 16.67 -5.46 -9.60
CA VAL A 758 15.43 -6.16 -9.96
C VAL A 758 14.22 -5.20 -10.08
N LEU A 759 14.30 -3.98 -9.52
CA LEU A 759 13.28 -2.95 -9.75
C LEU A 759 13.46 -2.19 -11.08
N ALA A 760 14.58 -2.36 -11.79
CA ALA A 760 14.83 -1.72 -13.07
C ALA A 760 14.20 -2.53 -14.23
N PRO A 761 13.58 -1.87 -15.24
CA PRO A 761 13.03 -2.56 -16.41
C PRO A 761 14.03 -3.41 -17.21
N GLU A 762 15.32 -3.10 -17.06
CA GLU A 762 16.43 -3.75 -17.77
C GLU A 762 16.76 -5.15 -17.20
N ASP A 763 16.29 -5.52 -16.01
CA ASP A 763 16.60 -6.83 -15.40
C ASP A 763 15.65 -7.95 -15.85
N SER A 764 16.20 -9.14 -16.10
CA SER A 764 15.44 -10.31 -16.53
C SER A 764 14.35 -10.76 -15.55
N ASP A 765 14.56 -10.60 -14.24
CA ASP A 765 13.60 -11.00 -13.21
C ASP A 765 12.48 -9.97 -13.03
N HIS A 766 12.70 -8.71 -13.43
CA HIS A 766 11.65 -7.71 -13.60
C HIS A 766 10.70 -8.13 -14.73
N ALA A 767 11.24 -8.50 -15.90
CA ALA A 767 10.45 -8.95 -17.04
C ALA A 767 9.66 -10.24 -16.70
N LEU A 768 10.30 -11.22 -16.06
CA LEU A 768 9.63 -12.45 -15.59
C LEU A 768 8.50 -12.15 -14.61
N ALA A 769 8.69 -11.22 -13.68
CA ALA A 769 7.65 -10.80 -12.76
C ALA A 769 6.44 -10.17 -13.47
N LEU A 770 6.64 -9.30 -14.46
CA LEU A 770 5.55 -8.73 -15.25
C LEU A 770 4.79 -9.82 -16.04
N THR A 771 5.50 -10.73 -16.71
CA THR A 771 4.88 -11.89 -17.39
C THR A 771 4.09 -12.79 -16.44
N ALA A 772 4.56 -12.95 -15.19
CA ALA A 772 3.82 -13.69 -14.17
C ALA A 772 2.49 -12.99 -13.80
N LEU A 773 2.52 -11.66 -13.65
CA LEU A 773 1.31 -10.89 -13.35
C LEU A 773 0.28 -10.95 -14.48
N GLU A 774 0.72 -10.84 -15.74
CA GLU A 774 -0.13 -10.99 -16.92
C GLU A 774 -0.80 -12.38 -16.96
N ALA A 775 -0.02 -13.45 -16.78
CA ALA A 775 -0.54 -14.82 -16.79
C ALA A 775 -1.51 -15.10 -15.61
N VAL A 776 -1.24 -14.54 -14.43
CA VAL A 776 -2.15 -14.64 -13.27
C VAL A 776 -3.44 -13.84 -13.51
N GLY A 777 -3.35 -12.60 -14.00
CA GLY A 777 -4.52 -11.76 -14.31
C GLY A 777 -5.44 -12.40 -15.36
N ALA A 778 -4.86 -12.96 -16.42
CA ALA A 778 -5.59 -13.68 -17.46
C ALA A 778 -6.27 -14.97 -16.94
N ALA A 779 -5.65 -15.68 -15.99
CA ALA A 779 -6.25 -16.88 -15.41
C ALA A 779 -7.34 -16.56 -14.38
N LEU A 780 -7.21 -15.47 -13.62
CA LEU A 780 -8.21 -14.99 -12.65
C LEU A 780 -9.43 -14.32 -13.29
N GLU A 781 -9.35 -13.95 -14.58
CA GLU A 781 -10.32 -13.12 -15.31
C GLU A 781 -10.53 -11.73 -14.67
N ASP A 782 -9.47 -11.17 -14.04
CA ASP A 782 -9.49 -9.86 -13.39
C ASP A 782 -8.61 -8.84 -14.14
N PRO A 783 -9.19 -7.93 -14.95
CA PRO A 783 -8.45 -6.93 -15.72
C PRO A 783 -7.87 -5.78 -14.87
N ARG A 784 -8.09 -5.77 -13.55
CA ARG A 784 -7.53 -4.80 -12.60
C ARG A 784 -6.38 -5.39 -11.77
N PHE A 785 -6.29 -6.72 -11.69
CA PHE A 785 -5.26 -7.41 -10.90
C PHE A 785 -3.83 -6.99 -11.29
N VAL A 786 -3.52 -6.99 -12.59
CA VAL A 786 -2.18 -6.69 -13.12
C VAL A 786 -1.72 -5.29 -12.69
N ASP A 787 -2.56 -4.27 -12.87
CA ASP A 787 -2.24 -2.88 -12.49
C ASP A 787 -2.04 -2.72 -10.98
N HIS A 788 -2.84 -3.42 -10.16
CA HIS A 788 -2.71 -3.36 -8.70
C HIS A 788 -1.44 -4.05 -8.21
N ALA A 789 -1.20 -5.29 -8.64
CA ALA A 789 -0.03 -6.07 -8.25
C ALA A 789 1.27 -5.43 -8.76
N ALA A 790 1.30 -4.89 -9.98
CA ALA A 790 2.46 -4.20 -10.53
C ALA A 790 2.82 -2.93 -9.74
N ARG A 791 1.82 -2.17 -9.25
CA ARG A 791 2.07 -0.98 -8.39
C ARG A 791 2.62 -1.36 -7.01
N LEU A 792 2.21 -2.50 -6.46
CA LEU A 792 2.71 -2.99 -5.16
C LEU A 792 4.15 -3.54 -5.26
N LEU A 793 4.45 -4.26 -6.35
CA LEU A 793 5.77 -4.85 -6.57
C LEU A 793 6.79 -3.84 -7.11
N PHE A 794 6.37 -2.95 -8.02
CA PHE A 794 7.19 -1.94 -8.69
C PHE A 794 6.58 -0.54 -8.54
N PRO A 795 6.54 0.03 -7.32
CA PRO A 795 6.06 1.40 -7.12
C PRO A 795 6.97 2.40 -7.86
N GLU A 796 6.38 3.52 -8.30
CA GLU A 796 7.17 4.64 -8.83
C GLU A 796 8.15 5.10 -7.74
N GLN A 797 9.46 5.07 -8.03
CA GLN A 797 10.48 5.55 -7.09
C GLN A 797 10.24 7.03 -6.81
N SER A 798 9.73 7.34 -5.62
CA SER A 798 9.63 8.71 -5.16
C SER A 798 11.01 9.34 -5.13
N ALA A 799 11.11 10.58 -5.60
CA ALA A 799 12.37 11.32 -5.56
C ALA A 799 12.92 11.30 -4.12
N PRO A 800 14.23 11.06 -3.92
CA PRO A 800 14.78 10.82 -2.59
C PRO A 800 14.42 11.98 -1.68
N VAL A 801 13.64 11.69 -0.62
CA VAL A 801 13.30 12.67 0.40
C VAL A 801 14.62 13.10 1.03
N ARG A 802 15.06 14.31 0.68
CA ARG A 802 16.23 14.94 1.30
C ARG A 802 15.82 15.36 2.70
N GLU A 803 15.78 14.39 3.61
CA GLU A 803 15.64 14.70 5.01
C GLU A 803 16.91 15.43 5.47
N VAL A 804 16.77 16.72 5.71
CA VAL A 804 17.83 17.57 6.22
C VAL A 804 18.05 17.17 7.68
N GLU A 805 19.04 16.32 7.95
CA GLU A 805 19.45 15.97 9.31
C GLU A 805 20.25 17.14 9.88
N VAL A 806 19.73 17.78 10.93
CA VAL A 806 20.36 18.97 11.52
C VAL A 806 21.06 18.61 12.84
N ARG A 807 22.29 19.09 13.00
CA ARG A 807 23.01 19.12 14.28
C ARG A 807 22.84 20.49 14.94
N ALA A 808 22.54 20.50 16.23
CA ALA A 808 22.47 21.74 17.00
C ALA A 808 23.84 22.12 17.53
N THR A 809 24.17 23.40 17.41
CA THR A 809 25.32 24.05 18.06
C THR A 809 24.91 24.80 19.33
N ARG A 810 23.60 24.97 19.55
CA ARG A 810 22.98 25.56 20.76
C ARG A 810 22.17 24.50 21.52
N ASP A 811 22.03 24.68 22.82
CA ASP A 811 21.26 23.83 23.73
C ASP A 811 19.73 24.04 23.67
N TRP A 812 19.24 24.74 22.64
CA TRP A 812 17.83 25.03 22.43
C TRP A 812 17.46 25.20 20.95
N VAL A 813 16.17 24.99 20.66
CA VAL A 813 15.53 25.31 19.37
C VAL A 813 14.26 26.12 19.61
N LEU A 814 13.85 26.96 18.64
CA LEU A 814 12.51 27.54 18.61
C LEU A 814 11.62 26.66 17.74
N PHE A 815 10.45 26.25 18.22
CA PHE A 815 9.38 25.78 17.36
C PHE A 815 8.35 26.89 17.14
N HIS A 816 7.74 26.92 15.96
CA HIS A 816 6.53 27.70 15.72
C HIS A 816 5.60 26.99 14.72
N ARG A 817 4.31 27.33 14.78
CA ARG A 817 3.34 26.87 13.79
C ARG A 817 3.74 27.39 12.41
N ARG A 818 3.61 26.59 11.36
CA ARG A 818 3.85 27.02 9.98
C ARG A 818 2.73 27.96 9.52
N ARG A 819 3.08 29.00 8.75
CA ARG A 819 2.10 29.82 8.02
C ARG A 819 1.83 29.23 6.65
N ASP A 820 0.57 28.93 6.38
CA ASP A 820 0.11 28.53 5.05
C ASP A 820 -0.53 29.74 4.35
N LYS A 821 -0.13 30.01 3.11
CA LYS A 821 -0.68 31.08 2.29
C LYS A 821 -0.91 30.60 0.86
N VAL A 822 -2.03 29.89 0.67
CA VAL A 822 -2.49 29.44 -0.65
C VAL A 822 -2.91 30.67 -1.47
N CYS A 823 -2.04 31.12 -2.37
CA CYS A 823 -2.31 32.24 -3.28
C CYS A 823 -2.95 31.79 -4.61
N GLU A 824 -2.75 30.51 -4.94
CA GLU A 824 -3.22 29.79 -6.12
C GLU A 824 -3.34 28.32 -5.70
N ILE A 825 -4.18 27.52 -6.38
CA ILE A 825 -4.16 26.06 -6.19
C ILE A 825 -2.93 25.53 -6.93
N GLU A 826 -1.79 25.64 -6.26
CA GLU A 826 -0.56 24.99 -6.69
C GLU A 826 -0.77 23.48 -6.54
N GLU A 827 -1.17 22.82 -7.63
CA GLU A 827 -1.03 21.36 -7.75
C GLU A 827 0.44 21.05 -7.53
N GLN A 828 0.80 20.71 -6.29
CA GLN A 828 2.07 20.06 -5.97
C GLN A 828 2.07 18.68 -6.60
N ARG A 829 2.28 18.62 -7.91
CA ARG A 829 2.79 17.44 -8.58
C ARG A 829 4.18 17.23 -7.97
N PRO A 830 4.42 16.17 -7.17
CA PRO A 830 5.79 15.76 -6.93
C PRO A 830 6.45 15.59 -8.31
N ALA A 831 7.71 15.98 -8.44
CA ALA A 831 8.42 15.91 -9.72
C ALA A 831 8.42 14.45 -10.20
N ALA A 832 7.48 14.13 -11.08
CA ALA A 832 7.16 12.76 -11.42
C ALA A 832 8.35 12.15 -12.16
N VAL A 833 8.64 10.89 -11.85
CA VAL A 833 9.39 10.04 -12.77
C VAL A 833 8.66 10.12 -14.12
N GLN A 834 9.34 10.60 -15.16
CA GLN A 834 8.66 11.01 -16.39
C GLN A 834 7.85 9.83 -16.97
N ALA A 835 6.52 9.95 -16.91
CA ALA A 835 5.57 9.05 -17.54
C ALA A 835 5.93 8.93 -19.02
N ARG A 836 5.86 7.71 -19.58
CA ARG A 836 6.15 7.54 -21.01
C ARG A 836 4.96 7.97 -21.84
N ARG A 837 5.18 8.92 -22.73
CA ARG A 837 4.14 9.57 -23.53
C ARG A 837 4.21 9.03 -24.94
N TYR A 838 3.23 8.26 -25.38
CA TYR A 838 3.15 7.75 -26.76
C TYR A 838 2.04 8.49 -27.51
N MET A 839 2.34 8.98 -28.72
CA MET A 839 1.29 9.45 -29.63
C MET A 839 0.61 8.24 -30.27
N VAL A 840 -0.71 8.10 -30.13
CA VAL A 840 -1.47 7.06 -30.81
C VAL A 840 -1.95 7.56 -32.16
N TYR A 841 -1.65 6.78 -33.19
CA TYR A 841 -2.08 6.98 -34.56
C TYR A 841 -3.04 5.87 -35.00
N HIS A 842 -4.08 6.29 -35.69
CA HIS A 842 -5.03 5.43 -36.38
C HIS A 842 -4.79 5.55 -37.88
N LEU A 843 -4.90 4.44 -38.61
CA LEU A 843 -4.97 4.45 -40.07
C LEU A 843 -6.02 3.43 -40.54
N PRO A 844 -7.13 3.86 -41.14
CA PRO A 844 -8.05 2.94 -41.82
C PRO A 844 -7.41 2.50 -43.14
N VAL A 845 -7.41 1.19 -43.42
CA VAL A 845 -6.90 0.64 -44.69
C VAL A 845 -7.78 -0.47 -45.24
N ASP A 846 -7.81 -0.56 -46.57
CA ASP A 846 -8.36 -1.71 -47.28
C ASP A 846 -7.41 -2.91 -47.16
N ARG A 847 -7.94 -4.13 -47.02
CA ARG A 847 -7.10 -5.33 -46.80
C ARG A 847 -6.09 -5.60 -47.93
N GLU A 848 -6.37 -5.18 -49.16
CA GLU A 848 -5.44 -5.29 -50.29
C GLU A 848 -4.17 -4.45 -50.13
N GLN A 849 -4.24 -3.35 -49.34
CA GLN A 849 -3.11 -2.46 -49.09
C GLN A 849 -2.37 -2.77 -47.78
N ALA A 850 -2.99 -3.55 -46.89
CA ALA A 850 -2.53 -3.82 -45.53
C ALA A 850 -1.08 -4.37 -45.47
N GLU A 851 -0.75 -5.39 -46.27
CA GLU A 851 0.60 -5.99 -46.27
C GLU A 851 1.68 -4.97 -46.69
N THR A 852 1.38 -4.12 -47.67
CA THR A 852 2.29 -3.06 -48.14
C THR A 852 2.54 -2.02 -47.03
N VAL A 853 1.50 -1.63 -46.29
CA VAL A 853 1.61 -0.69 -45.17
C VAL A 853 2.42 -1.29 -44.01
N VAL A 854 2.17 -2.55 -43.65
CA VAL A 854 2.94 -3.26 -42.60
C VAL A 854 4.41 -3.41 -43.01
N ALA A 855 4.69 -3.76 -44.26
CA ALA A 855 6.05 -3.83 -44.79
C ALA A 855 6.78 -2.47 -44.72
N ALA A 856 6.10 -1.38 -45.09
CA ALA A 856 6.64 -0.02 -45.01
C ALA A 856 6.94 0.42 -43.56
N LEU A 857 6.05 0.09 -42.60
CA LEU A 857 6.27 0.34 -41.17
C LEU A 857 7.47 -0.45 -40.62
N ARG A 858 7.61 -1.74 -40.98
CA ARG A 858 8.75 -2.59 -40.59
C ARG A 858 10.08 -2.10 -41.18
N ALA A 859 10.08 -1.69 -42.45
CA ALA A 859 11.25 -1.17 -43.15
C ALA A 859 11.63 0.27 -42.73
N ASN A 860 10.71 1.00 -42.08
CA ASN A 860 10.78 2.45 -41.89
C ASN A 860 10.96 3.22 -43.21
N ASP A 861 10.17 2.86 -44.22
CA ASP A 861 10.24 3.47 -45.55
C ASP A 861 9.56 4.84 -45.56
N ALA A 862 10.37 5.90 -45.51
CA ALA A 862 9.89 7.27 -45.45
C ALA A 862 9.16 7.76 -46.72
N GLU A 863 9.38 7.13 -47.87
CA GLU A 863 8.71 7.47 -49.14
C GLU A 863 7.36 6.76 -49.22
N ALA A 864 7.30 5.46 -48.93
CA ALA A 864 6.04 4.71 -48.88
C ALA A 864 5.09 5.20 -47.77
N LEU A 865 5.63 5.64 -46.62
CA LEU A 865 4.83 6.23 -45.52
C LEU A 865 4.43 7.70 -45.78
N ALA A 866 4.92 8.35 -46.85
CA ALA A 866 4.65 9.77 -47.12
C ALA A 866 3.22 10.04 -47.62
N ASP A 867 2.64 9.08 -48.34
CA ASP A 867 1.34 9.19 -49.01
C ASP A 867 0.16 8.64 -48.15
N LEU A 868 0.46 8.07 -46.98
CA LEU A 868 -0.53 7.49 -46.05
C LEU A 868 -1.09 8.55 -45.09
N SER A 869 -2.42 8.58 -44.97
CA SER A 869 -3.15 9.57 -44.15
C SER A 869 -3.35 9.12 -42.70
N PHE A 870 -2.26 9.04 -41.92
CA PHE A 870 -2.34 8.71 -40.49
C PHE A 870 -3.11 9.78 -39.70
N VAL A 871 -4.16 9.36 -39.01
CA VAL A 871 -4.97 10.19 -38.11
C VAL A 871 -4.36 10.16 -36.71
N GLN A 872 -4.15 11.32 -36.07
CA GLN A 872 -3.77 11.38 -34.67
C GLN A 872 -5.01 11.17 -33.80
N VAL A 873 -4.92 10.22 -32.86
CA VAL A 873 -5.98 9.94 -31.87
C VAL A 873 -5.76 10.89 -30.69
N ASN A 874 -4.87 10.53 -29.77
CA ASN A 874 -4.37 11.41 -28.73
C ASN A 874 -3.05 10.89 -28.15
N LEU A 875 -2.51 11.62 -27.18
CA LEU A 875 -1.34 11.23 -26.41
C LEU A 875 -1.76 10.35 -25.21
N VAL A 876 -1.16 9.17 -25.13
CA VAL A 876 -1.37 8.20 -24.04
C VAL A 876 -0.17 8.16 -23.12
N GLU A 877 -0.40 8.28 -21.82
CA GLU A 877 0.64 8.26 -20.79
C GLU A 877 0.67 6.92 -20.04
N TYR A 878 1.87 6.37 -19.87
CA TYR A 878 2.14 5.15 -19.11
C TYR A 878 3.09 5.43 -17.94
N ALA A 879 3.05 4.57 -16.92
CA ALA A 879 4.09 4.54 -15.89
C ALA A 879 5.48 4.24 -16.51
N ALA A 880 6.53 4.78 -15.88
CA ALA A 880 7.88 4.74 -16.45
C ALA A 880 8.47 3.32 -16.55
N ALA A 881 8.16 2.44 -15.58
CA ALA A 881 8.74 1.11 -15.45
C ALA A 881 7.74 -0.05 -15.60
N THR A 882 6.45 0.23 -15.82
CA THR A 882 5.39 -0.79 -15.92
C THR A 882 4.47 -0.48 -17.12
N PRO A 883 3.69 -1.46 -17.63
CA PRO A 883 2.75 -1.23 -18.73
C PRO A 883 1.45 -0.52 -18.29
N VAL A 884 1.39 -0.08 -17.02
CA VAL A 884 0.22 0.55 -16.40
C VAL A 884 -0.12 1.86 -17.09
N LEU A 885 -1.37 1.99 -17.51
CA LEU A 885 -1.93 3.20 -18.11
C LEU A 885 -2.12 4.29 -17.04
N ARG A 886 -1.65 5.51 -17.29
CA ARG A 886 -1.92 6.72 -16.48
C ARG A 886 -3.03 7.58 -17.10
N SER A 887 -3.19 7.56 -18.42
CA SER A 887 -4.39 8.10 -19.08
C SER A 887 -5.64 7.35 -18.63
N SER A 888 -6.77 8.05 -18.49
CA SER A 888 -8.05 7.40 -18.17
C SER A 888 -8.47 6.44 -19.31
N PRO A 889 -8.78 5.16 -19.03
CA PRO A 889 -9.28 4.24 -20.04
C PRO A 889 -10.52 4.79 -20.78
N ASP A 890 -11.44 5.44 -20.07
CA ASP A 890 -12.64 6.03 -20.66
C ASP A 890 -12.28 7.18 -21.62
N ALA A 891 -11.35 8.06 -21.25
CA ALA A 891 -10.92 9.14 -22.14
C ALA A 891 -10.20 8.62 -23.39
N VAL A 892 -9.37 7.57 -23.25
CA VAL A 892 -8.71 6.91 -24.40
C VAL A 892 -9.73 6.27 -25.34
N ARG A 893 -10.83 5.72 -24.78
CA ARG A 893 -11.96 5.19 -25.54
C ARG A 893 -12.75 6.28 -26.26
N ASP A 894 -13.05 7.40 -25.59
CA ASP A 894 -13.74 8.55 -26.19
C ASP A 894 -12.91 9.16 -27.33
N ASP A 895 -11.61 9.35 -27.13
CA ASP A 895 -10.66 9.83 -28.16
C ASP A 895 -10.60 8.85 -29.36
N TRP A 896 -10.63 7.54 -29.11
CA TRP A 896 -10.65 6.52 -30.16
C TRP A 896 -11.97 6.49 -30.94
N GLN A 897 -13.12 6.69 -30.29
CA GLN A 897 -14.40 6.84 -31.00
C GLN A 897 -14.42 8.11 -31.87
N ALA A 898 -13.80 9.19 -31.40
CA ALA A 898 -13.77 10.47 -32.12
C ALA A 898 -13.05 10.41 -33.48
N VAL A 899 -12.14 9.46 -33.69
CA VAL A 899 -11.49 9.23 -35.00
C VAL A 899 -12.28 8.32 -35.96
N ASN A 900 -13.43 7.79 -35.54
CA ASN A 900 -14.30 6.91 -36.32
C ASN A 900 -13.56 5.71 -36.97
N PRO A 901 -13.06 4.76 -36.16
CA PRO A 901 -12.35 3.58 -36.63
C PRO A 901 -13.26 2.64 -37.43
N ASN A 902 -12.66 1.79 -38.27
CA ASN A 902 -13.37 0.65 -38.85
C ASN A 902 -13.57 -0.46 -37.79
N ASP A 903 -14.38 -1.46 -38.09
CA ASP A 903 -14.93 -2.42 -37.13
C ASP A 903 -13.88 -3.28 -36.37
N VAL A 904 -12.75 -3.62 -37.00
CA VAL A 904 -11.72 -4.48 -36.39
C VAL A 904 -10.30 -3.92 -36.49
N ILE A 905 -9.50 -4.09 -35.43
CA ILE A 905 -8.04 -3.87 -35.44
C ILE A 905 -7.38 -5.16 -35.96
N PHE A 906 -6.69 -5.08 -37.10
CA PHE A 906 -5.99 -6.24 -37.68
C PHE A 906 -4.46 -6.17 -37.52
N TYR A 907 -3.90 -5.01 -37.13
CA TYR A 907 -2.47 -4.86 -36.85
C TYR A 907 -2.21 -3.72 -35.86
N GLY A 908 -1.23 -3.92 -34.97
CA GLY A 908 -0.76 -2.88 -34.07
C GLY A 908 0.76 -2.86 -33.92
N ALA A 909 1.35 -1.67 -33.87
CA ALA A 909 2.78 -1.48 -33.71
C ALA A 909 3.11 -0.40 -32.68
N ILE A 910 4.14 -0.62 -31.86
CA ILE A 910 4.68 0.39 -30.95
C ILE A 910 6.15 0.67 -31.26
N ALA A 911 6.52 1.93 -31.36
CA ALA A 911 7.90 2.36 -31.57
C ALA A 911 8.33 3.27 -30.42
N SER A 912 9.45 2.95 -29.77
CA SER A 912 9.98 3.71 -28.63
C SER A 912 11.22 4.52 -29.02
N ARG A 913 11.44 5.63 -28.33
CA ARG A 913 12.62 6.50 -28.48
C ARG A 913 12.96 7.19 -27.15
N GLY A 914 14.08 7.89 -27.09
CA GLY A 914 14.45 8.66 -25.90
C GLY A 914 14.59 7.78 -24.67
N ALA A 915 13.91 8.14 -23.57
CA ALA A 915 13.94 7.37 -22.33
C ALA A 915 13.28 5.98 -22.49
N ALA A 916 12.15 5.89 -23.21
CA ALA A 916 11.44 4.62 -23.40
C ALA A 916 12.21 3.57 -24.22
N LEU A 917 13.26 3.96 -24.96
CA LEU A 917 14.11 2.98 -25.65
C LEU A 917 14.89 2.10 -24.65
N ARG A 918 15.18 2.62 -23.45
CA ARG A 918 15.86 1.86 -22.37
C ARG A 918 14.91 0.92 -21.62
N ASP A 919 13.61 1.14 -21.73
CA ASP A 919 12.60 0.31 -21.06
C ASP A 919 12.46 -1.09 -21.71
N GLY A 920 13.00 -1.28 -22.91
CA GLY A 920 13.04 -2.56 -23.61
C GLY A 920 11.78 -2.94 -24.38
N GLU A 921 11.94 -3.90 -25.31
CA GLU A 921 10.89 -4.34 -26.24
C GLU A 921 9.72 -5.05 -25.53
N VAL A 922 10.01 -5.78 -24.45
CA VAL A 922 8.99 -6.49 -23.65
C VAL A 922 8.03 -5.48 -23.03
N LEU A 923 8.53 -4.41 -22.41
CA LEU A 923 7.67 -3.40 -21.79
C LEU A 923 6.90 -2.59 -22.84
N ALA A 924 7.51 -2.30 -23.99
CA ALA A 924 6.82 -1.68 -25.11
C ALA A 924 5.63 -2.54 -25.59
N ARG A 925 5.82 -3.85 -25.81
CA ARG A 925 4.72 -4.77 -26.14
C ARG A 925 3.64 -4.83 -25.06
N GLY A 926 4.01 -4.86 -23.78
CA GLY A 926 3.06 -4.79 -22.67
C GLY A 926 2.19 -3.52 -22.69
N ARG A 927 2.78 -2.36 -23.02
CA ARG A 927 2.04 -1.09 -23.19
C ARG A 927 1.07 -1.15 -24.37
N LEU A 928 1.50 -1.67 -25.53
CA LEU A 928 0.63 -1.87 -26.70
C LEU A 928 -0.53 -2.84 -26.39
N GLN A 929 -0.23 -3.94 -25.70
CA GLN A 929 -1.21 -4.92 -25.24
C GLN A 929 -2.24 -4.29 -24.30
N ARG A 930 -1.81 -3.43 -23.36
CA ARG A 930 -2.72 -2.72 -22.46
C ARG A 930 -3.64 -1.74 -23.19
N LEU A 931 -3.15 -1.05 -24.22
CA LEU A 931 -4.00 -0.22 -25.09
C LEU A 931 -5.04 -1.06 -25.83
N ARG A 932 -4.63 -2.21 -26.40
CA ARG A 932 -5.54 -3.15 -27.09
C ARG A 932 -6.69 -3.59 -26.19
N GLU A 933 -6.41 -3.92 -24.92
CA GLU A 933 -7.44 -4.31 -23.94
C GLU A 933 -8.45 -3.20 -23.67
N VAL A 934 -7.99 -1.94 -23.54
CA VAL A 934 -8.88 -0.78 -23.31
C VAL A 934 -9.78 -0.51 -24.51
N LEU A 935 -9.27 -0.72 -25.74
CA LEU A 935 -10.01 -0.49 -26.99
C LEU A 935 -10.89 -1.66 -27.42
N ALA A 936 -10.69 -2.87 -26.88
CA ALA A 936 -11.41 -4.09 -27.27
C ALA A 936 -12.93 -4.02 -27.07
N GLU A 937 -13.43 -3.15 -26.18
CA GLU A 937 -14.85 -2.88 -25.99
C GLU A 937 -15.51 -2.13 -27.16
N ILE A 938 -14.72 -1.49 -28.04
CA ILE A 938 -15.19 -0.64 -29.15
C ILE A 938 -14.74 -1.18 -30.49
N THR A 939 -13.48 -1.56 -30.61
CA THR A 939 -12.88 -2.10 -31.84
C THR A 939 -12.08 -3.35 -31.47
N PRO A 940 -12.68 -4.55 -31.50
CA PRO A 940 -11.98 -5.77 -31.15
C PRO A 940 -10.82 -6.04 -32.12
N ALA A 941 -9.81 -6.77 -31.64
CA ALA A 941 -8.72 -7.24 -32.48
C ALA A 941 -9.09 -8.56 -33.17
N GLU A 942 -8.77 -8.69 -34.46
CA GLU A 942 -8.95 -9.92 -35.22
C GLU A 942 -8.07 -11.05 -34.67
N ALA A 943 -8.53 -12.30 -34.74
CA ALA A 943 -7.79 -13.46 -34.20
C ALA A 943 -6.42 -13.69 -34.86
N ALA A 944 -6.23 -13.20 -36.09
CA ALA A 944 -4.96 -13.25 -36.84
C ALA A 944 -4.13 -11.95 -36.73
N ALA A 945 -4.55 -10.99 -35.91
CA ALA A 945 -3.90 -9.68 -35.84
C ALA A 945 -2.52 -9.73 -35.17
N GLU A 946 -1.51 -9.16 -35.85
CA GLU A 946 -0.15 -9.09 -35.34
C GLU A 946 0.06 -7.82 -34.49
N PHE A 947 0.73 -7.97 -33.34
CA PHE A 947 1.08 -6.87 -32.43
C PHE A 947 2.58 -6.91 -32.12
N GLU A 948 3.34 -5.92 -32.60
CA GLU A 948 4.80 -5.91 -32.51
C GLU A 948 5.40 -4.59 -32.01
N ALA A 949 6.70 -4.62 -31.69
CA ALA A 949 7.47 -3.44 -31.36
C ALA A 949 8.48 -3.16 -32.47
N LEU A 950 8.40 -1.97 -33.08
CA LEU A 950 9.29 -1.55 -34.16
C LEU A 950 10.63 -1.07 -33.59
N LEU A 951 11.71 -1.35 -34.33
CA LEU A 951 13.08 -0.99 -33.95
C LEU A 951 13.32 0.53 -33.81
N GLN A 952 12.53 1.36 -34.52
CA GLN A 952 12.67 2.81 -34.54
C GLN A 952 11.33 3.49 -34.84
N VAL A 953 11.17 4.73 -34.38
CA VAL A 953 10.00 5.58 -34.65
C VAL A 953 10.13 6.20 -36.05
N PRO A 954 9.19 5.97 -36.99
CA PRO A 954 9.21 6.63 -38.28
C PRO A 954 9.08 8.16 -38.18
N GLU A 955 9.83 8.91 -38.99
CA GLU A 955 9.88 10.39 -38.88
C GLU A 955 8.50 11.05 -39.00
N ARG A 956 7.62 10.52 -39.87
CA ARG A 956 6.23 10.98 -40.03
C ARG A 956 5.38 10.85 -38.75
N LEU A 957 5.74 9.92 -37.86
CA LEU A 957 5.04 9.61 -36.62
C LEU A 957 5.74 10.21 -35.38
N ALA A 958 6.85 10.92 -35.58
CA ALA A 958 7.74 11.40 -34.53
C ALA A 958 7.33 12.78 -33.97
N VAL A 959 6.29 12.85 -33.14
CA VAL A 959 5.82 14.11 -32.50
C VAL A 959 6.78 14.60 -31.41
N ALA A 960 7.33 15.82 -31.50
CA ALA A 960 8.27 16.35 -30.50
C ALA A 960 7.68 16.32 -29.06
N GLY A 961 8.48 15.87 -28.08
CA GLY A 961 8.04 15.77 -26.67
C GLY A 961 7.34 14.46 -26.27
N THR A 962 7.24 13.48 -27.17
CA THR A 962 6.82 12.10 -26.87
C THR A 962 8.00 11.14 -26.71
N ASP A 963 7.81 10.04 -26.00
CA ASP A 963 8.76 8.92 -25.87
C ASP A 963 8.56 7.85 -26.96
N GLY A 964 7.57 8.02 -27.84
CA GLY A 964 7.30 7.08 -28.93
C GLY A 964 6.01 7.36 -29.69
N SER A 965 5.65 6.42 -30.54
CA SER A 965 4.38 6.36 -31.27
C SER A 965 3.79 4.96 -31.22
N ILE A 966 2.46 4.86 -31.14
CA ILE A 966 1.70 3.62 -31.37
C ILE A 966 0.91 3.81 -32.66
N VAL A 967 0.86 2.78 -33.51
CA VAL A 967 0.06 2.75 -34.74
C VAL A 967 -0.92 1.59 -34.63
N LEU A 968 -2.20 1.85 -34.88
CA LEU A 968 -3.25 0.84 -34.96
C LEU A 968 -3.93 0.92 -36.34
N LEU A 969 -3.95 -0.20 -37.05
CA LEU A 969 -4.57 -0.30 -38.38
C LEU A 969 -5.94 -0.98 -38.25
N THR A 970 -6.97 -0.36 -38.83
CA THR A 970 -8.34 -0.88 -38.80
C THR A 970 -8.89 -1.17 -40.19
N ALA A 971 -9.55 -2.31 -40.35
CA ALA A 971 -10.27 -2.67 -41.57
C ALA A 971 -11.75 -2.88 -41.27
N ALA A 972 -12.61 -2.78 -42.29
CA ALA A 972 -14.01 -3.15 -42.15
C ALA A 972 -14.13 -4.65 -41.85
N GLU A 973 -15.12 -5.03 -41.04
CA GLU A 973 -15.43 -6.44 -40.78
C GLU A 973 -15.96 -7.08 -42.06
N ILE A 974 -15.31 -8.15 -42.51
CA ILE A 974 -15.80 -8.93 -43.64
C ILE A 974 -16.92 -9.81 -43.09
N ALA A 975 -18.17 -9.44 -43.37
CA ALA A 975 -19.31 -10.31 -43.08
C ALA A 975 -19.12 -11.68 -43.77
N VAL A 976 -19.22 -12.75 -43.00
CA VAL A 976 -18.94 -14.12 -43.43
C VAL A 976 -20.13 -15.05 -43.24
N THR A 977 -20.37 -15.86 -44.25
CA THR A 977 -21.23 -17.06 -44.16
C THR A 977 -20.35 -18.30 -44.17
N CYS A 978 -20.83 -19.44 -43.68
CA CYS A 978 -20.01 -20.65 -43.60
C CYS A 978 -20.71 -21.91 -44.08
N GLN A 979 -19.89 -22.92 -44.39
CA GLN A 979 -20.33 -24.24 -44.81
C GLN A 979 -19.56 -25.30 -44.02
N SER A 980 -20.27 -26.14 -43.26
CA SER A 980 -19.67 -27.24 -42.49
C SER A 980 -19.41 -28.44 -43.40
N VAL A 981 -18.16 -28.90 -43.48
CA VAL A 981 -17.73 -29.93 -44.43
C VAL A 981 -17.51 -31.27 -43.74
N PHE A 982 -18.08 -32.35 -44.29
CA PHE A 982 -18.02 -33.70 -43.73
C PHE A 982 -17.60 -34.73 -44.78
N ARG A 983 -16.76 -35.68 -44.36
CA ARG A 983 -16.40 -36.90 -45.10
C ARG A 983 -17.44 -38.00 -44.86
N VAL A 984 -17.97 -38.55 -45.93
CA VAL A 984 -18.88 -39.70 -45.95
C VAL A 984 -18.14 -40.90 -46.56
N GLN A 985 -18.34 -42.10 -46.00
CA GLN A 985 -17.75 -43.32 -46.54
C GLN A 985 -18.39 -43.72 -47.88
N ALA A 986 -17.62 -44.36 -48.76
CA ALA A 986 -18.07 -44.80 -50.07
C ALA A 986 -19.38 -45.61 -50.03
N THR A 987 -20.29 -45.36 -50.97
CA THR A 987 -21.62 -45.96 -51.15
C THR A 987 -22.67 -45.58 -50.09
N LEU A 988 -22.36 -44.71 -49.14
CA LEU A 988 -23.30 -44.26 -48.11
C LEU A 988 -23.95 -42.90 -48.40
N LEU A 989 -23.39 -42.07 -49.28
CA LEU A 989 -23.93 -40.73 -49.59
C LEU A 989 -25.41 -40.78 -50.00
N GLU A 990 -25.80 -41.72 -50.87
CA GLU A 990 -27.20 -41.94 -51.31
C GLU A 990 -28.16 -42.46 -50.22
N LYS A 991 -27.64 -42.93 -49.10
CA LYS A 991 -28.47 -43.25 -47.91
C LYS A 991 -28.58 -42.02 -47.02
N THR A 992 -27.47 -41.32 -46.79
CA THR A 992 -27.42 -40.07 -46.01
C THR A 992 -28.33 -39.00 -46.60
N LYS A 993 -28.29 -38.77 -47.94
CA LYS A 993 -29.20 -37.85 -48.65
C LYS A 993 -30.68 -38.14 -48.33
N ARG A 994 -31.10 -39.41 -48.43
CA ARG A 994 -32.50 -39.81 -48.20
C ARG A 994 -32.96 -39.61 -46.75
N VAL A 995 -32.08 -39.80 -45.77
CA VAL A 995 -32.40 -39.53 -44.36
C VAL A 995 -32.52 -38.01 -44.11
N ILE A 996 -31.62 -37.21 -44.69
CA ILE A 996 -31.63 -35.73 -44.56
C ILE A 996 -32.88 -35.10 -45.20
N SER A 997 -33.23 -35.50 -46.43
CA SER A 997 -34.46 -35.01 -47.08
C SER A 997 -35.75 -35.57 -46.47
N GLY A 998 -35.66 -36.60 -45.63
CA GLY A 998 -36.75 -37.09 -44.79
C GLY A 998 -36.89 -36.36 -43.44
N GLY A 999 -36.02 -35.37 -43.15
CA GLY A 999 -36.00 -34.61 -41.89
C GLY A 999 -35.19 -35.22 -40.75
N GLY A 1000 -34.62 -36.42 -40.93
CA GLY A 1000 -33.83 -37.16 -39.92
C GLY A 1000 -32.40 -36.65 -39.76
N ILE A 1001 -32.17 -35.34 -39.85
CA ILE A 1001 -30.81 -34.78 -39.81
C ILE A 1001 -30.17 -34.87 -38.42
N ALA A 1002 -30.94 -34.64 -37.36
CA ALA A 1002 -30.50 -34.85 -35.98
C ALA A 1002 -30.13 -36.32 -35.72
N ASP A 1003 -30.88 -37.27 -36.29
CA ASP A 1003 -30.61 -38.71 -36.15
C ASP A 1003 -29.24 -39.13 -36.70
N ILE A 1004 -28.64 -38.36 -37.62
CA ILE A 1004 -27.33 -38.64 -38.20
C ILE A 1004 -26.19 -38.15 -37.30
N PHE A 1005 -26.34 -36.95 -36.72
CA PHE A 1005 -25.26 -36.29 -35.99
C PHE A 1005 -25.35 -36.51 -34.48
N GLU A 1006 -26.55 -36.50 -33.90
CA GLU A 1006 -26.80 -36.46 -32.46
C GLU A 1006 -27.11 -37.84 -31.86
N SER A 1007 -27.83 -38.73 -32.57
CA SER A 1007 -28.18 -40.07 -32.08
C SER A 1007 -26.97 -40.93 -31.70
N ASP A 1008 -27.04 -41.69 -30.60
CA ASP A 1008 -26.03 -42.70 -30.24
C ASP A 1008 -26.06 -43.93 -31.17
N ASP A 1009 -27.20 -44.22 -31.81
CA ASP A 1009 -27.38 -45.28 -32.82
C ASP A 1009 -27.99 -44.69 -34.11
N PRO A 1010 -27.17 -44.10 -34.99
CA PRO A 1010 -27.65 -43.38 -36.18
C PRO A 1010 -28.00 -44.34 -37.33
N PRO A 1011 -29.03 -44.05 -38.16
CA PRO A 1011 -29.48 -44.92 -39.25
C PRO A 1011 -28.47 -45.08 -40.40
N VAL A 1012 -27.42 -44.25 -40.42
CA VAL A 1012 -26.22 -44.37 -41.26
C VAL A 1012 -24.99 -44.05 -40.40
N PRO A 1013 -23.80 -44.62 -40.69
CA PRO A 1013 -22.57 -44.26 -39.96
C PRO A 1013 -22.32 -42.75 -39.99
N LYS A 1014 -22.00 -42.16 -38.81
CA LYS A 1014 -21.83 -40.71 -38.66
C LYS A 1014 -20.80 -40.15 -39.66
N PRO A 1015 -21.14 -39.11 -40.44
CA PRO A 1015 -20.16 -38.39 -41.25
C PRO A 1015 -19.03 -37.83 -40.37
N THR A 1016 -17.79 -37.91 -40.85
CA THR A 1016 -16.64 -37.38 -40.11
C THR A 1016 -16.45 -35.91 -40.45
N ALA A 1017 -16.48 -35.02 -39.45
CA ALA A 1017 -16.26 -33.60 -39.67
C ALA A 1017 -14.82 -33.35 -40.18
N LEU A 1018 -14.69 -32.54 -41.23
CA LEU A 1018 -13.41 -32.08 -41.78
C LEU A 1018 -13.09 -30.64 -41.36
N GLY A 1019 -14.12 -29.85 -41.05
CA GLY A 1019 -13.99 -28.46 -40.63
C GLY A 1019 -15.15 -27.59 -41.14
N LYS A 1020 -14.94 -26.27 -41.10
CA LYS A 1020 -15.84 -25.27 -41.68
C LYS A 1020 -15.05 -24.45 -42.68
N VAL A 1021 -15.63 -24.17 -43.84
CA VAL A 1021 -15.10 -23.19 -44.79
C VAL A 1021 -15.92 -21.92 -44.65
N SER A 1022 -15.24 -20.78 -44.51
CA SER A 1022 -15.85 -19.46 -44.39
C SER A 1022 -15.76 -18.74 -45.72
N PHE A 1023 -16.86 -18.12 -46.15
CA PHE A 1023 -17.00 -17.38 -47.38
C PHE A 1023 -17.45 -15.96 -47.08
N GLN A 1024 -17.02 -14.99 -47.87
CA GLN A 1024 -17.58 -13.63 -47.79
C GLN A 1024 -19.08 -13.67 -48.12
N GLU A 1025 -19.91 -13.08 -47.26
CA GLU A 1025 -21.38 -13.12 -47.34
C GLU A 1025 -21.90 -12.67 -48.72
N GLY A 1026 -22.91 -13.38 -49.24
CA GLY A 1026 -23.47 -13.14 -50.58
C GLY A 1026 -22.56 -13.58 -51.75
N THR A 1027 -21.34 -14.08 -51.50
CA THR A 1027 -20.39 -14.47 -52.55
C THR A 1027 -19.99 -15.95 -52.49
N ALA A 1028 -19.26 -16.42 -53.50
CA ALA A 1028 -18.60 -17.72 -53.50
C ALA A 1028 -17.10 -17.62 -53.14
N GLN A 1029 -16.61 -16.47 -52.67
CA GLN A 1029 -15.21 -16.25 -52.36
C GLN A 1029 -14.88 -16.77 -50.95
N ALA A 1030 -14.05 -17.81 -50.89
CA ALA A 1030 -13.61 -18.42 -49.64
C ALA A 1030 -12.47 -17.61 -48.99
N LEU A 1031 -12.41 -17.64 -47.65
CA LEU A 1031 -11.26 -17.13 -46.89
C LEU A 1031 -10.13 -18.18 -46.89
N PRO A 1032 -8.89 -17.84 -47.33
CA PRO A 1032 -7.82 -18.81 -47.58
C PRO A 1032 -7.57 -19.80 -46.44
N ASN A 1033 -7.36 -19.29 -45.22
CA ASN A 1033 -7.06 -20.10 -44.03
C ASN A 1033 -8.14 -21.15 -43.69
N SER A 1034 -9.38 -20.97 -44.15
CA SER A 1034 -10.49 -21.90 -43.90
C SER A 1034 -10.55 -23.06 -44.91
N LEU A 1035 -10.02 -22.87 -46.12
CA LEU A 1035 -9.85 -23.96 -47.10
C LEU A 1035 -8.70 -24.89 -46.69
N ASP A 1036 -7.54 -24.33 -46.34
CA ASP A 1036 -6.33 -25.08 -45.99
C ASP A 1036 -6.58 -26.09 -44.85
N ALA A 1037 -7.39 -25.71 -43.85
CA ALA A 1037 -7.77 -26.57 -42.73
C ALA A 1037 -8.55 -27.81 -43.21
N VAL A 1038 -9.53 -27.62 -44.12
CA VAL A 1038 -10.35 -28.72 -44.66
C VAL A 1038 -9.56 -29.59 -45.65
N VAL A 1039 -8.68 -29.00 -46.45
CA VAL A 1039 -7.75 -29.75 -47.34
C VAL A 1039 -6.78 -30.60 -46.53
N THR A 1040 -6.22 -30.04 -45.45
CA THR A 1040 -5.35 -30.77 -44.50
C THR A 1040 -6.10 -31.92 -43.83
N ALA A 1041 -7.28 -31.66 -43.25
CA ALA A 1041 -8.10 -32.69 -42.63
C ALA A 1041 -8.53 -33.78 -43.63
N TRP A 1042 -8.81 -33.43 -44.88
CA TRP A 1042 -9.11 -34.41 -45.94
C TRP A 1042 -7.91 -35.34 -46.20
N SER A 1043 -6.70 -34.77 -46.29
CA SER A 1043 -5.45 -35.50 -46.45
C SER A 1043 -5.18 -36.45 -45.27
N GLU A 1044 -5.28 -35.95 -44.04
CA GLU A 1044 -5.08 -36.74 -42.81
C GLU A 1044 -6.07 -37.90 -42.67
N GLN A 1045 -7.32 -37.74 -43.12
CA GLN A 1045 -8.34 -38.78 -43.13
C GLN A 1045 -8.19 -39.79 -44.30
N GLY A 1046 -7.02 -39.81 -44.96
CA GLY A 1046 -6.67 -40.75 -46.04
C GLY A 1046 -6.81 -40.21 -47.46
N GLY A 1047 -7.18 -38.92 -47.60
CA GLY A 1047 -7.17 -38.20 -48.88
C GLY A 1047 -7.99 -38.86 -50.00
N GLY A 1048 -7.45 -38.75 -51.22
CA GLY A 1048 -8.02 -39.25 -52.48
C GLY A 1048 -8.93 -38.25 -53.18
N THR A 1049 -9.23 -38.47 -54.46
CA THR A 1049 -10.16 -37.64 -55.24
C THR A 1049 -11.61 -37.95 -54.84
N PRO A 1050 -12.42 -36.97 -54.40
CA PRO A 1050 -13.85 -37.16 -54.11
C PRO A 1050 -14.61 -37.85 -55.26
N THR A 1051 -15.47 -38.83 -54.93
CA THR A 1051 -16.25 -39.56 -55.94
C THR A 1051 -17.63 -38.97 -56.20
N ALA A 1052 -18.22 -38.34 -55.19
CA ALA A 1052 -19.49 -37.63 -55.25
C ALA A 1052 -19.57 -36.60 -54.11
N ALA A 1053 -20.43 -35.59 -54.24
CA ALA A 1053 -20.67 -34.63 -53.19
C ALA A 1053 -22.11 -34.11 -53.20
N ALA A 1054 -22.61 -33.70 -52.04
CA ALA A 1054 -23.95 -33.12 -51.88
C ALA A 1054 -23.89 -31.91 -50.94
N VAL A 1055 -24.56 -30.82 -51.32
CA VAL A 1055 -24.72 -29.64 -50.46
C VAL A 1055 -26.14 -29.60 -49.90
N VAL A 1056 -26.25 -29.38 -48.60
CA VAL A 1056 -27.51 -29.37 -47.86
C VAL A 1056 -27.84 -27.94 -47.45
N ALA A 1057 -29.04 -27.49 -47.81
CA ALA A 1057 -29.65 -26.24 -47.33
C ALA A 1057 -30.96 -26.55 -46.57
N PHE A 1058 -31.44 -25.59 -45.78
CA PHE A 1058 -32.78 -25.68 -45.20
C PHE A 1058 -33.86 -25.49 -46.29
N GLU A 1059 -35.01 -26.16 -46.16
CA GLU A 1059 -36.11 -26.03 -47.11
C GLU A 1059 -36.73 -24.62 -47.06
N GLY A 1060 -36.57 -23.87 -48.15
CA GLY A 1060 -37.02 -22.47 -48.25
C GLY A 1060 -35.91 -21.42 -48.16
N ASP A 1061 -34.65 -21.83 -47.97
CA ASP A 1061 -33.49 -20.93 -48.01
C ASP A 1061 -33.23 -20.42 -49.46
N ASP A 1062 -33.18 -19.09 -49.64
CA ASP A 1062 -32.99 -18.45 -50.93
C ASP A 1062 -31.52 -18.43 -51.41
N GLN A 1063 -30.57 -18.68 -50.51
CA GLN A 1063 -29.14 -18.80 -50.77
C GLN A 1063 -28.72 -20.24 -51.16
N ALA A 1064 -29.64 -21.20 -51.27
CA ALA A 1064 -29.32 -22.58 -51.65
C ALA A 1064 -28.47 -22.69 -52.94
N ALA A 1065 -28.72 -21.81 -53.92
CA ALA A 1065 -27.94 -21.72 -55.16
C ALA A 1065 -26.53 -21.09 -54.98
N LEU A 1066 -26.32 -20.32 -53.91
CA LEU A 1066 -25.02 -19.79 -53.52
C LEU A 1066 -24.18 -20.85 -52.82
N TYR A 1067 -24.78 -21.61 -51.88
CA TYR A 1067 -24.08 -22.70 -51.18
C TYR A 1067 -23.57 -23.79 -52.13
N ALA A 1068 -24.27 -24.06 -53.24
CA ALA A 1068 -23.78 -24.94 -54.32
C ALA A 1068 -22.56 -24.39 -55.08
N LYS A 1069 -22.44 -23.05 -55.23
CA LYS A 1069 -21.25 -22.42 -55.80
C LYS A 1069 -20.07 -22.46 -54.82
N GLN A 1070 -20.34 -22.19 -53.54
CA GLN A 1070 -19.37 -22.29 -52.44
C GLN A 1070 -18.82 -23.72 -52.31
N ALA A 1071 -19.70 -24.72 -52.32
CA ALA A 1071 -19.31 -26.13 -52.28
C ALA A 1071 -18.41 -26.54 -53.46
N ARG A 1072 -18.61 -25.93 -54.64
CA ARG A 1072 -17.73 -26.18 -55.80
C ARG A 1072 -16.31 -25.68 -55.56
N ILE A 1073 -16.11 -24.56 -54.88
CA ILE A 1073 -14.76 -24.06 -54.54
C ILE A 1073 -14.04 -25.06 -53.62
N VAL A 1074 -14.73 -25.59 -52.61
CA VAL A 1074 -14.16 -26.62 -51.72
C VAL A 1074 -13.78 -27.88 -52.51
N LEU A 1075 -14.59 -28.29 -53.48
CA LEU A 1075 -14.31 -29.46 -54.33
C LEU A 1075 -13.18 -29.22 -55.34
N GLU A 1076 -13.07 -28.01 -55.88
CA GLU A 1076 -11.99 -27.60 -56.80
C GLU A 1076 -10.63 -27.70 -56.10
N GLU A 1077 -10.50 -27.23 -54.85
CA GLU A 1077 -9.29 -27.39 -54.02
C GLU A 1077 -9.00 -28.86 -53.65
N LEU A 1078 -10.03 -29.70 -53.52
CA LEU A 1078 -9.88 -31.16 -53.35
C LEU A 1078 -9.64 -31.91 -54.68
N GLY A 1079 -9.39 -31.18 -55.78
CA GLY A 1079 -9.00 -31.72 -57.08
C GLY A 1079 -10.15 -32.21 -57.96
N VAL A 1080 -11.38 -31.73 -57.73
CA VAL A 1080 -12.60 -32.15 -58.45
C VAL A 1080 -13.37 -30.96 -59.01
N SER A 1081 -13.51 -30.90 -60.33
CA SER A 1081 -14.21 -29.81 -61.03
C SER A 1081 -15.74 -30.01 -61.17
N SER A 1082 -16.32 -31.05 -60.56
CA SER A 1082 -17.77 -31.26 -60.54
C SER A 1082 -18.38 -30.67 -59.27
N GLY A 1083 -19.44 -29.86 -59.42
CA GLY A 1083 -20.16 -29.29 -58.28
C GLY A 1083 -20.92 -30.32 -57.45
N ALA A 1084 -21.23 -29.96 -56.20
CA ALA A 1084 -22.06 -30.76 -55.30
C ALA A 1084 -23.53 -30.76 -55.75
N GLU A 1085 -24.23 -31.89 -55.57
CA GLU A 1085 -25.67 -31.96 -55.81
C GLU A 1085 -26.45 -31.21 -54.70
N PRO A 1086 -27.31 -30.23 -55.03
CA PRO A 1086 -28.09 -29.52 -54.04
C PRO A 1086 -29.27 -30.37 -53.55
N ILE A 1087 -29.36 -30.54 -52.23
CA ILE A 1087 -30.50 -31.16 -51.55
C ILE A 1087 -31.01 -30.25 -50.43
N THR A 1088 -32.31 -30.34 -50.14
CA THR A 1088 -32.94 -29.63 -49.02
C THR A 1088 -33.21 -30.57 -47.84
N SER A 1089 -33.24 -30.02 -46.63
CA SER A 1089 -33.79 -30.67 -45.45
C SER A 1089 -34.99 -29.88 -44.91
N PRO A 1090 -36.12 -30.53 -44.58
CA PRO A 1090 -37.26 -29.88 -43.92
C PRO A 1090 -37.01 -29.58 -42.43
N SER A 1091 -35.90 -30.08 -41.87
CA SER A 1091 -35.46 -29.84 -40.49
C SER A 1091 -34.30 -28.85 -40.47
N ALA A 1092 -34.23 -28.01 -39.44
CA ALA A 1092 -33.11 -27.09 -39.24
C ALA A 1092 -31.77 -27.83 -39.19
N LEU A 1093 -30.74 -27.24 -39.82
CA LEU A 1093 -29.38 -27.78 -39.78
C LEU A 1093 -28.78 -27.57 -38.37
N PRO A 1094 -27.83 -28.41 -37.92
CA PRO A 1094 -27.14 -28.21 -36.64
C PRO A 1094 -26.52 -26.80 -36.55
N PRO A 1095 -26.46 -26.19 -35.34
CA PRO A 1095 -26.55 -24.73 -35.12
C PRO A 1095 -25.32 -23.88 -35.50
N ASP A 1096 -24.52 -24.35 -36.45
CA ASP A 1096 -23.12 -23.96 -36.61
C ASP A 1096 -22.75 -23.32 -37.95
N CYS A 1097 -23.52 -23.57 -39.01
CA CYS A 1097 -23.43 -22.97 -40.36
C CYS A 1097 -24.77 -23.13 -41.11
N PRO A 1098 -25.16 -22.18 -41.99
CA PRO A 1098 -26.41 -22.26 -42.76
C PRO A 1098 -26.41 -23.28 -43.91
N SER A 1099 -25.27 -23.93 -44.20
CA SER A 1099 -25.22 -25.07 -45.13
C SER A 1099 -24.22 -26.15 -44.71
N LEU A 1100 -24.45 -27.38 -45.17
CA LEU A 1100 -23.55 -28.52 -44.98
C LEU A 1100 -23.04 -29.04 -46.32
N LEU A 1101 -21.78 -29.43 -46.41
CA LEU A 1101 -21.21 -30.12 -47.57
C LEU A 1101 -20.81 -31.55 -47.17
N LEU A 1102 -21.42 -32.54 -47.83
CA LEU A 1102 -21.12 -33.95 -47.69
C LEU A 1102 -20.26 -34.41 -48.86
N ILE A 1103 -19.05 -34.93 -48.59
CA ILE A 1103 -18.09 -35.36 -49.61
C ILE A 1103 -17.85 -36.86 -49.46
N GLU A 1104 -18.11 -37.63 -50.52
CA GLU A 1104 -17.87 -39.07 -50.54
C GLU A 1104 -16.39 -39.38 -50.79
N ALA A 1105 -15.80 -40.16 -49.88
CA ALA A 1105 -14.43 -40.61 -49.99
C ALA A 1105 -14.28 -41.77 -50.99
N PRO A 1106 -13.20 -41.80 -51.80
CA PRO A 1106 -12.90 -42.94 -52.66
C PRO A 1106 -12.60 -44.20 -51.84
N GLN A 1107 -12.83 -45.36 -52.46
CA GLN A 1107 -12.60 -46.66 -51.83
C GLN A 1107 -11.10 -46.85 -51.48
N PRO A 1108 -10.75 -47.23 -50.24
CA PRO A 1108 -9.35 -47.27 -49.81
C PRO A 1108 -8.56 -48.34 -50.55
N ALA A 1109 -7.39 -47.94 -51.06
CA ALA A 1109 -6.37 -48.87 -51.54
C ALA A 1109 -5.72 -49.63 -50.36
N PRO A 1110 -5.21 -50.86 -50.55
CA PRO A 1110 -4.54 -51.62 -49.51
C PRO A 1110 -3.24 -50.92 -49.04
N GLU A 1111 -2.83 -51.25 -47.81
CA GLU A 1111 -1.77 -50.58 -47.02
C GLU A 1111 -0.44 -50.36 -47.77
N PRO A 1112 0.29 -49.26 -47.49
CA PRO A 1112 1.57 -48.98 -48.12
C PRO A 1112 2.66 -49.95 -47.64
N ALA A 1113 3.20 -50.74 -48.58
CA ALA A 1113 4.28 -51.67 -48.32
C ALA A 1113 5.62 -50.97 -48.06
N ILE A 1114 6.49 -51.64 -47.28
CA ILE A 1114 7.90 -51.28 -47.10
C ILE A 1114 8.58 -51.21 -48.48
N ARG A 1115 9.22 -50.08 -48.80
CA ARG A 1115 9.95 -49.87 -50.06
C ARG A 1115 11.41 -50.31 -49.94
N THR A 1116 12.02 -50.64 -51.06
CA THR A 1116 13.41 -51.12 -51.16
C THR A 1116 14.21 -50.28 -52.15
N GLY A 1117 15.39 -49.80 -51.72
CA GLY A 1117 16.31 -49.03 -52.54
C GLY A 1117 17.64 -49.75 -52.76
N ARG A 1118 18.08 -49.92 -54.01
CA ARG A 1118 19.36 -50.57 -54.33
C ARG A 1118 20.51 -49.56 -54.42
N VAL A 1119 21.60 -49.80 -53.69
CA VAL A 1119 22.78 -48.92 -53.64
C VAL A 1119 23.80 -49.29 -54.72
N LEU A 1120 24.24 -48.31 -55.52
CA LEU A 1120 25.17 -48.47 -56.63
C LEU A 1120 26.22 -47.34 -56.68
N VAL A 1121 27.51 -47.68 -56.63
CA VAL A 1121 28.61 -46.71 -56.78
C VAL A 1121 29.01 -46.53 -58.24
N TRP A 1122 29.25 -45.29 -58.68
CA TRP A 1122 29.76 -44.96 -60.01
C TRP A 1122 30.89 -43.91 -59.95
N MET A 1123 31.80 -43.94 -60.94
CA MET A 1123 32.97 -43.04 -61.00
C MET A 1123 32.83 -41.92 -62.04
N ARG A 1124 32.43 -42.26 -63.27
CA ARG A 1124 32.30 -41.32 -64.40
C ARG A 1124 31.12 -41.69 -65.28
N ARG A 1125 30.61 -40.73 -66.05
CA ARG A 1125 29.64 -41.00 -67.13
C ARG A 1125 30.40 -41.39 -68.42
N ASP A 1126 29.84 -42.32 -69.20
CA ASP A 1126 30.39 -42.68 -70.52
C ASP A 1126 30.14 -41.58 -71.57
N GLY A 1127 30.68 -41.74 -72.77
CA GLY A 1127 30.46 -40.80 -73.90
C GLY A 1127 29.00 -40.67 -74.36
N ALA A 1128 28.07 -41.45 -73.80
CA ALA A 1128 26.61 -41.34 -74.00
C ALA A 1128 25.89 -40.87 -72.71
N GLY A 1129 26.62 -40.36 -71.72
CA GLY A 1129 26.11 -39.82 -70.46
C GLY A 1129 25.63 -40.85 -69.43
N ARG A 1130 25.84 -42.16 -69.66
CA ARG A 1130 25.40 -43.24 -68.76
C ARG A 1130 26.39 -43.42 -67.60
N ARG A 1131 25.90 -43.61 -66.37
CA ARG A 1131 26.76 -43.83 -65.20
C ARG A 1131 27.55 -45.13 -65.35
N ASN A 1132 28.88 -45.07 -65.28
CA ASN A 1132 29.72 -46.26 -65.24
C ASN A 1132 29.81 -46.79 -63.80
N VAL A 1133 28.81 -47.59 -63.43
CA VAL A 1133 28.70 -48.24 -62.11
C VAL A 1133 29.83 -49.27 -61.94
N GLU A 1134 30.52 -49.29 -60.79
CA GLU A 1134 31.58 -50.25 -60.48
C GLU A 1134 31.04 -51.70 -60.50
N SER A 1135 31.80 -52.65 -61.08
CA SER A 1135 31.34 -54.04 -61.27
C SER A 1135 30.95 -54.74 -59.97
N ARG A 1136 31.72 -54.54 -58.89
CA ARG A 1136 31.44 -55.11 -57.56
C ARG A 1136 30.05 -54.73 -57.01
N PHE A 1137 29.51 -53.56 -57.36
CA PHE A 1137 28.15 -53.13 -56.96
C PHE A 1137 27.06 -53.55 -57.97
N ARG A 1138 27.45 -53.98 -59.18
CA ARG A 1138 26.53 -54.67 -60.10
C ARG A 1138 26.32 -56.12 -59.68
N GLU A 1139 27.39 -56.80 -59.28
CA GLU A 1139 27.37 -58.23 -58.92
C GLU A 1139 26.85 -58.51 -57.50
N ARG A 1140 26.92 -57.53 -56.59
CA ARG A 1140 26.41 -57.65 -55.21
C ARG A 1140 25.24 -56.68 -54.99
N ALA A 1141 24.07 -57.22 -54.64
CA ALA A 1141 22.86 -56.43 -54.40
C ALA A 1141 22.85 -55.83 -52.98
N LEU A 1142 23.36 -54.60 -52.85
CA LEU A 1142 23.22 -53.80 -51.63
C LEU A 1142 21.85 -53.13 -51.61
N VAL A 1143 21.10 -53.28 -50.50
CA VAL A 1143 19.71 -52.84 -50.38
C VAL A 1143 19.50 -52.11 -49.06
N MET A 1144 18.79 -50.98 -49.11
CA MET A 1144 18.25 -50.26 -47.97
C MET A 1144 16.71 -50.38 -47.99
N LYS A 1145 16.07 -50.40 -46.84
CA LYS A 1145 14.60 -50.48 -46.72
C LYS A 1145 14.04 -49.19 -46.15
N PHE A 1146 12.84 -48.83 -46.59
CA PHE A 1146 12.16 -47.61 -46.17
C PHE A 1146 10.76 -47.88 -45.65
N ASN A 1147 10.44 -47.22 -44.55
CA ASN A 1147 9.09 -47.15 -44.00
C ASN A 1147 8.19 -46.29 -44.92
N PRO A 1148 6.85 -46.41 -44.82
CA PRO A 1148 5.91 -45.61 -45.60
C PRO A 1148 6.03 -44.09 -45.44
N ASP A 1149 6.62 -43.61 -44.34
CA ASP A 1149 6.87 -42.19 -44.06
C ASP A 1149 8.14 -41.62 -44.74
N GLY A 1150 8.93 -42.47 -45.38
CA GLY A 1150 10.21 -42.13 -46.02
C GLY A 1150 11.45 -42.32 -45.13
N THR A 1151 11.30 -42.75 -43.88
CA THR A 1151 12.45 -43.06 -43.00
C THR A 1151 13.09 -44.41 -43.34
N LEU A 1152 14.34 -44.63 -42.95
CA LEU A 1152 14.99 -45.93 -43.07
C LEU A 1152 14.42 -46.92 -42.05
N ALA A 1153 13.95 -48.08 -42.52
CA ALA A 1153 13.27 -49.07 -41.68
C ALA A 1153 14.20 -49.74 -40.66
N ASP A 1154 15.44 -50.04 -41.08
CA ASP A 1154 16.44 -50.79 -40.31
C ASP A 1154 17.75 -49.98 -40.10
N GLY A 1155 17.73 -48.66 -40.32
CA GLY A 1155 18.93 -47.81 -40.33
C GLY A 1155 19.85 -48.04 -41.56
N LEU A 1156 21.14 -47.71 -41.44
CA LEU A 1156 22.16 -48.06 -42.45
C LEU A 1156 22.59 -49.52 -42.24
N PRO A 1157 22.36 -50.46 -43.18
CA PRO A 1157 22.74 -51.85 -42.97
C PRO A 1157 24.26 -52.05 -42.95
N ASP A 1158 24.75 -52.90 -42.05
CA ASP A 1158 26.19 -53.21 -41.89
C ASP A 1158 26.86 -53.62 -43.20
N GLU A 1159 26.16 -54.39 -44.05
CA GLU A 1159 26.67 -54.80 -45.37
C GLU A 1159 26.87 -53.62 -46.34
N VAL A 1160 26.02 -52.60 -46.25
CA VAL A 1160 26.15 -51.37 -47.04
C VAL A 1160 27.30 -50.54 -46.50
N SER A 1161 27.37 -50.37 -45.18
CA SER A 1161 28.44 -49.61 -44.51
C SER A 1161 29.83 -50.20 -44.81
N ALA A 1162 30.00 -51.50 -44.62
CA ALA A 1162 31.25 -52.21 -44.91
C ALA A 1162 31.65 -52.09 -46.39
N ALA A 1163 30.72 -52.34 -47.33
CA ALA A 1163 31.01 -52.27 -48.76
C ALA A 1163 31.35 -50.85 -49.25
N LEU A 1164 30.78 -49.81 -48.64
CA LEU A 1164 31.09 -48.41 -48.98
C LEU A 1164 32.41 -47.94 -48.35
N SER A 1165 32.80 -48.44 -47.17
CA SER A 1165 34.10 -48.12 -46.55
C SER A 1165 35.30 -48.48 -47.44
N GLU A 1166 35.16 -49.48 -48.32
CA GLU A 1166 36.17 -49.91 -49.31
C GLU A 1166 36.16 -49.09 -50.62
N VAL A 1167 35.42 -47.99 -50.68
CA VAL A 1167 35.28 -47.15 -51.90
C VAL A 1167 36.19 -45.93 -51.86
N GLY A 1168 36.53 -45.42 -50.67
CA GLY A 1168 37.09 -44.08 -50.52
C GLY A 1168 36.02 -43.00 -50.63
N THR A 1169 36.44 -41.74 -50.72
CA THR A 1169 35.53 -40.57 -50.60
C THR A 1169 34.38 -40.60 -51.62
N LEU A 1170 33.17 -40.42 -51.10
CA LEU A 1170 31.95 -40.22 -51.89
C LEU A 1170 31.59 -38.73 -51.88
N VAL A 1171 31.26 -38.19 -53.05
CA VAL A 1171 31.10 -36.74 -53.29
C VAL A 1171 29.71 -36.32 -53.76
N ALA A 1172 28.84 -37.27 -54.13
CA ALA A 1172 27.45 -37.00 -54.43
C ALA A 1172 26.53 -38.22 -54.20
N LEU A 1173 25.27 -37.95 -53.90
CA LEU A 1173 24.18 -38.90 -53.67
C LEU A 1173 22.99 -38.55 -54.59
N GLU A 1174 22.54 -39.49 -55.42
CA GLU A 1174 21.35 -39.32 -56.24
C GLU A 1174 20.34 -40.44 -55.95
N LEU A 1175 19.12 -40.11 -55.49
CA LEU A 1175 18.04 -41.08 -55.29
C LEU A 1175 17.07 -41.07 -56.46
N ALA A 1176 16.73 -42.23 -57.01
CA ALA A 1176 15.95 -42.37 -58.23
C ALA A 1176 14.77 -43.36 -58.06
N PRO A 1177 13.55 -42.87 -57.79
CA PRO A 1177 12.37 -43.73 -57.63
C PRO A 1177 11.94 -44.37 -58.96
N ALA A 1178 11.33 -45.55 -58.90
CA ALA A 1178 10.76 -46.23 -60.07
C ALA A 1178 9.64 -45.42 -60.74
N GLU A 1179 8.83 -44.73 -59.94
CA GLU A 1179 7.69 -43.90 -60.33
C GLU A 1179 8.12 -42.57 -60.96
N GLY A 1180 9.30 -42.06 -60.59
CA GLY A 1180 9.86 -40.80 -61.09
C GLY A 1180 10.30 -39.84 -59.98
N ALA A 1181 10.95 -38.73 -60.37
CA ALA A 1181 11.52 -37.77 -59.43
C ALA A 1181 10.49 -36.91 -58.67
N SER A 1182 9.21 -36.98 -59.05
CA SER A 1182 8.09 -36.23 -58.44
C SER A 1182 7.29 -37.06 -57.42
N GLU A 1183 7.84 -38.18 -56.94
CA GLU A 1183 7.19 -38.99 -55.90
C GLU A 1183 7.33 -38.30 -54.53
N SER A 1184 6.23 -38.19 -53.79
CA SER A 1184 6.08 -37.24 -52.67
C SER A 1184 6.99 -37.51 -51.47
N ASN A 1185 7.40 -38.76 -51.24
CA ASN A 1185 8.33 -39.11 -50.15
C ASN A 1185 9.78 -39.32 -50.64
N ALA A 1186 10.10 -39.07 -51.91
CA ALA A 1186 11.44 -39.29 -52.45
C ALA A 1186 12.50 -38.36 -51.81
N GLY A 1187 12.13 -37.12 -51.51
CA GLY A 1187 12.98 -36.16 -50.78
C GLY A 1187 13.32 -36.63 -49.37
N LYS A 1188 12.32 -37.10 -48.61
CA LYS A 1188 12.52 -37.67 -47.27
C LYS A 1188 13.42 -38.91 -47.28
N ARG A 1189 13.26 -39.79 -48.28
CA ARG A 1189 14.15 -40.95 -48.46
C ARG A 1189 15.58 -40.54 -48.80
N LEU A 1190 15.77 -39.47 -49.59
CA LEU A 1190 17.09 -38.92 -49.91
C LEU A 1190 17.77 -38.39 -48.63
N GLU A 1191 17.06 -37.56 -47.85
CA GLU A 1191 17.56 -37.02 -46.58
C GLU A 1191 17.90 -38.12 -45.57
N ALA A 1192 17.05 -39.16 -45.45
CA ALA A 1192 17.30 -40.28 -44.56
C ALA A 1192 18.56 -41.09 -44.95
N VAL A 1193 18.81 -41.29 -46.24
CA VAL A 1193 20.05 -41.93 -46.73
C VAL A 1193 21.26 -41.01 -46.54
N PHE A 1194 21.12 -39.72 -46.84
CA PHE A 1194 22.20 -38.74 -46.67
C PHE A 1194 22.65 -38.64 -45.21
N GLY A 1195 21.69 -38.49 -44.29
CA GLY A 1195 21.94 -38.47 -42.84
C GLY A 1195 22.65 -39.74 -42.38
N ALA A 1196 22.12 -40.91 -42.72
CA ALA A 1196 22.69 -42.19 -42.29
C ALA A 1196 24.10 -42.46 -42.84
N LEU A 1197 24.41 -42.02 -44.07
CA LEU A 1197 25.76 -42.13 -44.64
C LEU A 1197 26.74 -41.09 -44.05
N THR A 1198 26.25 -39.90 -43.70
CA THR A 1198 27.06 -38.84 -43.10
C THR A 1198 27.38 -39.16 -41.63
N GLU A 1199 26.40 -39.64 -40.86
CA GLU A 1199 26.61 -40.15 -39.49
C GLU A 1199 27.56 -41.36 -39.46
N GLY A 1200 27.51 -42.22 -40.49
CA GLY A 1200 28.45 -43.32 -40.67
C GLY A 1200 29.85 -42.90 -41.14
N GLY A 1201 30.09 -41.62 -41.44
CA GLY A 1201 31.37 -41.11 -41.94
C GLY A 1201 31.74 -41.58 -43.36
N LEU A 1202 30.75 -42.01 -44.15
CA LEU A 1202 30.93 -42.58 -45.50
C LEU A 1202 30.70 -41.56 -46.63
N LEU A 1203 30.03 -40.44 -46.33
CA LEU A 1203 29.70 -39.36 -47.24
C LEU A 1203 30.11 -38.03 -46.59
N GLU A 1204 30.69 -37.11 -47.37
CA GLU A 1204 31.01 -35.77 -46.86
C GLU A 1204 29.72 -34.96 -46.65
N SER A 1205 29.64 -34.16 -45.59
CA SER A 1205 28.47 -33.31 -45.30
C SER A 1205 28.25 -32.20 -46.35
N SER A 1206 29.23 -31.96 -47.21
CA SER A 1206 29.17 -31.06 -48.38
C SER A 1206 28.89 -31.78 -49.71
N ALA A 1207 28.58 -33.08 -49.71
CA ALA A 1207 28.28 -33.83 -50.93
C ALA A 1207 26.95 -33.39 -51.57
N ASP A 1208 26.94 -33.27 -52.91
CA ASP A 1208 25.72 -32.91 -53.66
C ASP A 1208 24.65 -34.00 -53.50
N GLN A 1209 23.43 -33.61 -53.09
CA GLN A 1209 22.30 -34.54 -53.00
C GLN A 1209 21.12 -34.11 -53.90
N GLN A 1210 20.55 -35.06 -54.66
CA GLN A 1210 19.39 -34.78 -55.52
C GLN A 1210 18.47 -36.00 -55.77
N VAL A 1211 17.18 -35.74 -55.96
CA VAL A 1211 16.23 -36.74 -56.50
C VAL A 1211 16.25 -36.68 -58.03
N VAL A 1212 16.39 -37.82 -58.71
CA VAL A 1212 16.57 -37.88 -60.18
C VAL A 1212 15.69 -38.93 -60.85
N GLY A 1213 15.32 -38.71 -62.11
CA GLY A 1213 14.59 -39.71 -62.90
C GLY A 1213 15.48 -40.81 -63.47
N LEU A 1214 15.06 -42.07 -63.39
CA LEU A 1214 15.74 -43.20 -64.05
C LEU A 1214 15.67 -43.09 -65.58
N ARG A 1215 16.83 -43.07 -66.25
CA ARG A 1215 16.90 -43.05 -67.72
C ARG A 1215 16.43 -44.39 -68.30
N ARG A 1216 15.99 -44.39 -69.56
CA ARG A 1216 15.42 -45.59 -70.25
C ARG A 1216 16.33 -46.83 -70.18
N GLY A 1217 17.66 -46.65 -70.23
CA GLY A 1217 18.65 -47.75 -70.11
C GLY A 1217 19.03 -48.13 -68.67
N GLU A 1218 18.60 -47.36 -67.67
CA GLU A 1218 18.87 -47.56 -66.24
C GLU A 1218 17.70 -48.26 -65.53
N ARG A 1219 16.46 -48.15 -66.04
CA ARG A 1219 15.29 -48.84 -65.49
C ARG A 1219 15.46 -50.35 -65.30
N ARG A 1220 16.31 -51.02 -66.09
CA ARG A 1220 16.66 -52.44 -65.92
C ARG A 1220 17.37 -52.76 -64.60
N LEU A 1221 17.94 -51.77 -63.92
CA LEU A 1221 18.59 -51.93 -62.61
C LEU A 1221 17.57 -52.18 -61.48
N LEU A 1222 16.31 -51.78 -61.66
CA LEU A 1222 15.21 -52.06 -60.72
C LEU A 1222 14.86 -53.55 -60.64
N THR A 1223 15.27 -54.36 -61.62
CA THR A 1223 14.94 -55.79 -61.74
C THR A 1223 16.17 -56.64 -62.07
N ALA A 1224 17.37 -56.16 -61.76
CA ALA A 1224 18.62 -56.85 -62.04
C ALA A 1224 18.96 -57.89 -60.95
N ASP A 1225 19.65 -58.95 -61.35
CA ASP A 1225 20.22 -59.99 -60.45
C ASP A 1225 19.17 -60.75 -59.62
N GLY A 1226 17.94 -60.85 -60.15
CA GLY A 1226 16.81 -61.54 -59.52
C GLY A 1226 16.11 -60.74 -58.42
N LEU A 1227 16.64 -59.56 -58.06
CA LEU A 1227 16.04 -58.67 -57.08
C LEU A 1227 15.15 -57.63 -57.80
N ARG A 1228 13.94 -57.42 -57.28
CA ARG A 1228 13.09 -56.29 -57.65
C ARG A 1228 13.16 -55.24 -56.54
N VAL A 1229 13.44 -54.00 -56.91
CA VAL A 1229 13.50 -52.84 -56.00
C VAL A 1229 12.65 -51.69 -56.51
N ASP A 1230 12.31 -50.78 -55.61
CA ASP A 1230 11.41 -49.65 -55.84
C ASP A 1230 12.16 -48.34 -56.10
N ASP A 1231 13.38 -48.22 -55.53
CA ASP A 1231 14.26 -47.06 -55.71
C ASP A 1231 15.69 -47.51 -56.11
N ILE A 1232 16.45 -46.64 -56.78
CA ILE A 1232 17.91 -46.80 -56.99
C ILE A 1232 18.64 -45.64 -56.33
N ILE A 1233 19.67 -45.95 -55.55
CA ILE A 1233 20.52 -45.01 -54.82
C ILE A 1233 21.88 -45.00 -55.51
N PHE A 1234 22.23 -43.92 -56.22
CA PHE A 1234 23.52 -43.75 -56.87
C PHE A 1234 24.46 -42.94 -56.00
N LEU A 1235 25.67 -43.47 -55.76
CA LEU A 1235 26.74 -42.79 -55.04
C LEU A 1235 27.89 -42.49 -56.00
N GLN A 1236 28.29 -41.23 -56.10
CA GLN A 1236 29.44 -40.83 -56.92
C GLN A 1236 30.72 -40.89 -56.08
N ARG A 1237 31.71 -41.63 -56.57
CA ARG A 1237 33.08 -41.64 -56.04
C ARG A 1237 33.86 -40.42 -56.52
N GLY A 1238 34.61 -39.79 -55.61
CA GLY A 1238 35.52 -38.66 -55.90
C GLY A 1238 36.73 -39.04 -56.76
#